data_AF-A0A9D8R6R0-F1
#
_entry.id   AF-A0A9D8R6R0-F1
#
_cell.length_a   1.000
_cell.length_b   1.000
_cell.length_c   1.000
_cell.angle_alpha   90.00
_cell.angle_beta   90.00
_cell.angle_gamma   90.00
#
_symmetry.space_group_name_H-M   'P 1'
#
loop_
_entity.id
_entity.type
_entity.pdbx_description
1 polymer ?
#
loop_
_entity_poly.entity_id
_entity_poly.type
_entity_poly.pdbx_seq_one_letter_code
_entity_poly.pdbx_strand_id
1 'polypeptide(L)'
;MKTRVIYLLAAAALLAGCTREMTSPEVAPEGVKTVLEIGLPATKTTLGDKDGTNRKVYWSDGDCIAVNGVTSDALSGVPAKSTSALFSFTGSLTAPYKIAYPASIWRDENTVTLPATQQFVSGTFANGALPMIGYASTGSSPSLSHVCAIVKASLVLSSAESVDKDKIESIVFKGNSGEQISGEFTVDYQNASITGKSAGAGDNAVTIELGKTLSTDNPVEVYIVVPAGSYAAGFTLTITDANGHYMKKSNGGAVDLQAGHIYALPALAFEPTGTELSIDIASANDLVAFAQDFNDGKYFGNVLKVNVVSNLQFDSNTSSAFSATGGIGCKTAEGDNYFNGSFEGGNHTISGYNGSAPLFAYTGSSGSVKNLTVDSSCSFTFTHTNAADNYLGAIVGYNRGVIDNVSVFAGVAMADASVDYVTYLGGIAGRVVVGKVTNCCYAGAITIGEGFAINEKGFTLGGIAGGISNAAGIVQDCSFGGTIDFSGRAISTDRSSPTLHIGGVVGNNAGTVDGCNSLSNPVLTYTIGDDTFAGAIRNRTKQSYHMTEGGIVGTNRGSVINCGNEAEIANFVLTTGTNDTASDDNSRYMYVGGVVGWNTDEGTVSQCSNKASVNMQCTPRHQKVGGVVGYNKGSVSVCDNNGKLTVSTTSIGPYGVRLLRLGGVIGEHTGSTASAASVINDGEILVTRIENNANTDTAIGGVIGLAANDAVIDNASNIQNNGDLTFTNSTTTNISAMGYSLGGVVGHASVSVCGVTNHGNVTYTAAKSGGALSNLWVGGVVGYLSEGATELSNNTNTGNVSFSVSKDAAHTKNIVGGIAGYVATPVQSYYCSNTGVIYGGNKTKHFGCSMTVGGIIGYLQGGSVVANASNSGPVRNDQFNNAEDEETSCYEGGIVGYCAGEQAAAIQISSCTNQAVPYDSGSTISNGPRRGYGGGIVGYARYTGISGCTASGDYNQSGSSFYHIGGIAGWLVNGSISDCSYTGSAMASSQIKTAGGIVGVLDAGSTVSGCSSSLTTVTPASGIDCVFGGIAGKSEAGSTISGCHYKSALAICSDTNFTDGGGNAPDA
;
A
#
# COMPACT_ATOMS: atom_id res chain seq x y z
N MET A 1 -57.38 12.06 -93.03
CA MET A 1 -57.71 10.64 -92.79
C MET A 1 -58.22 10.49 -91.37
N LYS A 2 -59.45 9.97 -91.23
CA LYS A 2 -60.17 9.34 -90.10
C LYS A 2 -59.99 9.90 -88.67
N THR A 3 -61.00 10.58 -88.08
CA THR A 3 -62.18 10.03 -87.33
C THR A 3 -61.80 9.72 -85.86
N ARG A 4 -62.51 10.02 -84.75
CA ARG A 4 -63.76 10.72 -84.32
C ARG A 4 -63.98 10.29 -82.84
N VAL A 5 -64.92 10.92 -82.10
CA VAL A 5 -65.68 10.39 -80.91
C VAL A 5 -64.93 10.48 -79.56
N ILE A 6 -65.32 11.22 -78.50
CA ILE A 6 -66.53 11.42 -77.65
C ILE A 6 -66.91 10.25 -76.70
N TYR A 7 -67.07 10.59 -75.41
CA TYR A 7 -67.99 10.05 -74.35
C TYR A 7 -67.40 9.28 -73.15
N LEU A 8 -67.55 9.93 -71.99
CA LEU A 8 -68.17 9.53 -70.70
C LEU A 8 -68.19 8.07 -70.17
N LEU A 9 -68.19 8.03 -68.82
CA LEU A 9 -68.84 7.11 -67.86
C LEU A 9 -68.04 5.93 -67.29
N ALA A 10 -67.54 6.17 -66.08
CA ALA A 10 -67.90 5.53 -64.80
C ALA A 10 -67.97 4.00 -64.63
N ALA A 11 -67.40 3.61 -63.49
CA ALA A 11 -67.89 2.68 -62.47
C ALA A 11 -67.14 1.33 -62.33
N ALA A 12 -66.47 1.24 -61.17
CA ALA A 12 -66.54 0.18 -60.15
C ALA A 12 -66.29 -1.28 -60.60
N ALA A 13 -65.63 -2.15 -59.85
CA ALA A 13 -64.90 -2.16 -58.59
C ALA A 13 -64.34 -3.60 -58.51
N LEU A 14 -63.26 -3.83 -57.76
CA LEU A 14 -63.17 -4.85 -56.70
C LEU A 14 -61.69 -5.08 -56.29
N LEU A 15 -61.44 -4.79 -55.00
CA LEU A 15 -60.71 -5.61 -54.03
C LEU A 15 -59.35 -6.21 -54.45
N ALA A 16 -58.28 -5.65 -53.87
CA ALA A 16 -57.34 -6.39 -53.01
C ALA A 16 -56.39 -5.39 -52.34
N GLY A 17 -56.35 -5.40 -51.01
CA GLY A 17 -55.25 -4.76 -50.29
C GLY A 17 -53.96 -5.54 -50.54
N CYS A 18 -52.84 -4.82 -50.66
CA CYS A 18 -51.51 -5.33 -50.39
C CYS A 18 -50.63 -4.15 -49.95
N THR A 19 -50.15 -4.27 -48.71
CA THR A 19 -48.92 -3.69 -48.17
C THR A 19 -47.83 -3.57 -49.23
N ARG A 20 -47.21 -2.40 -49.37
CA ARG A 20 -45.97 -2.28 -50.13
C ARG A 20 -44.82 -2.75 -49.25
N GLU A 21 -44.46 -4.02 -49.42
CA GLU A 21 -43.23 -4.59 -48.87
C GLU A 21 -41.99 -3.94 -49.51
N MET A 22 -40.95 -3.80 -48.68
CA MET A 22 -39.58 -3.55 -49.14
C MET A 22 -39.08 -4.82 -49.83
N THR A 23 -39.05 -4.82 -51.16
CA THR A 23 -38.43 -5.91 -51.93
C THR A 23 -36.96 -5.57 -52.17
N SER A 24 -36.07 -6.47 -51.76
CA SER A 24 -34.69 -6.51 -52.21
C SER A 24 -34.64 -7.04 -53.65
N PRO A 25 -33.94 -6.38 -54.58
CA PRO A 25 -33.49 -7.02 -55.80
C PRO A 25 -32.00 -7.38 -55.70
N GLU A 26 -31.76 -8.62 -56.06
CA GLU A 26 -30.50 -9.21 -56.50
C GLU A 26 -29.79 -8.29 -57.53
N VAL A 27 -28.52 -7.96 -57.25
CA VAL A 27 -27.50 -7.24 -58.05
C VAL A 27 -27.97 -5.94 -58.76
N ALA A 28 -27.68 -4.78 -58.15
CA ALA A 28 -27.98 -3.47 -58.72
C ALA A 28 -26.77 -2.83 -59.46
N PRO A 29 -26.97 -2.16 -60.60
CA PRO A 29 -25.96 -1.32 -61.26
C PRO A 29 -25.70 -0.01 -60.49
N GLU A 30 -24.53 0.62 -60.73
CA GLU A 30 -24.17 1.93 -60.17
C GLU A 30 -25.27 2.98 -60.38
N GLY A 31 -25.76 3.57 -59.27
CA GLY A 31 -26.66 4.73 -59.29
C GLY A 31 -27.95 4.64 -58.48
N VAL A 32 -28.24 3.56 -57.75
CA VAL A 32 -29.46 3.47 -56.93
C VAL A 32 -29.34 4.34 -55.66
N LYS A 33 -30.14 5.41 -55.57
CA LYS A 33 -30.34 6.17 -54.33
C LYS A 33 -31.42 5.52 -53.48
N THR A 34 -31.10 5.21 -52.22
CA THR A 34 -32.15 4.83 -51.24
C THR A 34 -32.82 6.10 -50.76
N VAL A 35 -34.15 6.15 -50.81
CA VAL A 35 -34.95 7.30 -50.33
C VAL A 35 -35.76 6.87 -49.12
N LEU A 36 -35.62 7.61 -48.02
CA LEU A 36 -36.38 7.39 -46.79
C LEU A 36 -37.33 8.58 -46.58
N GLU A 37 -38.63 8.33 -46.55
CA GLU A 37 -39.60 9.33 -46.10
C GLU A 37 -39.63 9.33 -44.58
N ILE A 38 -39.19 10.44 -43.99
CA ILE A 38 -39.28 10.63 -42.54
C ILE A 38 -40.40 11.61 -42.25
N GLY A 39 -41.46 11.08 -41.65
CA GLY A 39 -42.50 11.87 -41.01
C GLY A 39 -42.02 12.34 -39.65
N LEU A 40 -42.14 13.63 -39.36
CA LEU A 40 -42.01 14.10 -37.99
C LEU A 40 -43.33 13.78 -37.27
N PRO A 41 -43.32 13.09 -36.12
CA PRO A 41 -44.38 13.29 -35.14
C PRO A 41 -44.13 14.68 -34.53
N ALA A 42 -44.41 15.73 -35.29
CA ALA A 42 -44.27 17.14 -34.94
C ALA A 42 -43.17 17.44 -33.89
N THR A 43 -41.88 17.68 -34.24
CA THR A 43 -41.14 18.90 -33.77
C THR A 43 -39.78 19.32 -34.53
N LYS A 44 -39.40 20.64 -34.70
CA LYS A 44 -38.57 21.30 -35.77
C LYS A 44 -37.39 21.99 -35.15
N THR A 45 -36.31 21.91 -35.90
CA THR A 45 -35.05 22.67 -36.03
C THR A 45 -35.05 24.18 -35.71
N THR A 46 -36.22 24.83 -35.63
CA THR A 46 -36.49 26.25 -35.29
C THR A 46 -37.95 26.37 -34.82
N LEU A 47 -38.25 27.18 -33.81
CA LEU A 47 -39.59 27.32 -33.22
C LEU A 47 -40.59 27.98 -34.21
N GLY A 48 -41.61 27.24 -34.63
CA GLY A 48 -42.68 27.74 -35.50
C GLY A 48 -43.81 28.51 -34.78
N ASP A 49 -44.84 28.89 -35.55
CA ASP A 49 -46.05 29.56 -35.08
C ASP A 49 -46.71 28.78 -33.93
N LYS A 50 -47.21 29.51 -32.93
CA LYS A 50 -47.95 28.93 -31.80
C LYS A 50 -49.32 28.45 -32.27
N ASP A 51 -49.63 27.18 -32.02
CA ASP A 51 -50.93 26.56 -32.25
C ASP A 51 -51.45 26.02 -30.90
N GLY A 52 -52.26 26.82 -30.21
CA GLY A 52 -52.69 26.54 -28.84
C GLY A 52 -51.51 26.51 -27.85
N THR A 53 -51.31 25.39 -27.16
CA THR A 53 -50.15 25.15 -26.27
C THR A 53 -48.94 24.56 -26.98
N ASN A 54 -49.08 24.17 -28.25
CA ASN A 54 -48.06 23.47 -29.03
C ASN A 54 -47.40 24.41 -30.05
N ARG A 55 -46.19 24.06 -30.50
CA ARG A 55 -45.52 24.73 -31.63
C ARG A 55 -45.28 23.72 -32.75
N LYS A 56 -45.66 24.10 -33.98
CA LYS A 56 -45.54 23.25 -35.18
C LYS A 56 -44.18 23.37 -35.85
N VAL A 57 -43.93 22.37 -36.68
CA VAL A 57 -42.58 21.96 -37.02
C VAL A 57 -42.47 21.44 -38.44
N TYR A 58 -41.34 21.73 -39.08
CA TYR A 58 -41.13 21.55 -40.51
C TYR A 58 -39.67 21.19 -40.84
N TRP A 59 -39.44 20.48 -41.92
CA TRP A 59 -38.09 20.38 -42.49
C TRP A 59 -37.68 21.70 -43.17
N SER A 60 -36.38 21.88 -43.43
CA SER A 60 -35.83 23.01 -44.19
C SER A 60 -34.75 22.54 -45.17
N ASP A 61 -34.47 23.38 -46.16
CA ASP A 61 -33.28 23.19 -46.99
C ASP A 61 -32.01 23.16 -46.13
N GLY A 62 -31.10 22.24 -46.43
CA GLY A 62 -29.86 22.02 -45.69
C GLY A 62 -29.93 20.96 -44.59
N ASP A 63 -31.12 20.55 -44.14
CA ASP A 63 -31.25 19.51 -43.10
C ASP A 63 -30.68 18.17 -43.60
N CYS A 64 -29.92 17.50 -42.74
CA CYS A 64 -29.36 16.17 -42.98
C CYS A 64 -29.64 15.25 -41.78
N ILE A 65 -29.86 13.97 -42.04
CA ILE A 65 -29.98 12.92 -41.02
C ILE A 65 -28.85 11.88 -41.17
N ALA A 66 -28.52 11.19 -40.09
CA ALA A 66 -27.70 9.99 -40.13
C ALA A 66 -28.61 8.77 -39.95
N VAL A 67 -28.46 7.76 -40.81
CA VAL A 67 -29.14 6.47 -40.70
C VAL A 67 -28.09 5.37 -40.69
N ASN A 68 -27.98 4.63 -39.59
CA ASN A 68 -26.95 3.59 -39.39
C ASN A 68 -25.53 4.08 -39.73
N GLY A 69 -25.21 5.33 -39.35
CA GLY A 69 -23.92 5.97 -39.61
C GLY A 69 -23.72 6.55 -41.00
N VAL A 70 -24.69 6.41 -41.91
CA VAL A 70 -24.64 7.03 -43.24
C VAL A 70 -25.39 8.35 -43.23
N THR A 71 -24.75 9.44 -43.66
CA THR A 71 -25.38 10.76 -43.78
C THR A 71 -26.18 10.88 -45.07
N SER A 72 -27.38 11.47 -44.99
CA SER A 72 -28.20 11.79 -46.16
C SER A 72 -27.62 12.93 -46.99
N ASP A 73 -28.02 13.02 -48.26
CA ASP A 73 -27.95 14.27 -49.02
C ASP A 73 -28.71 15.38 -48.25
N ALA A 74 -28.20 16.61 -48.32
CA ALA A 74 -28.89 17.76 -47.74
C ALA A 74 -30.23 18.00 -48.46
N LEU A 75 -31.29 18.25 -47.70
CA LEU A 75 -32.58 18.60 -48.28
C LEU A 75 -32.48 19.87 -49.15
N SER A 76 -33.22 19.91 -50.26
CA SER A 76 -33.28 21.05 -51.17
C SER A 76 -34.69 21.20 -51.75
N GLY A 77 -35.18 22.43 -51.85
CA GLY A 77 -36.51 22.72 -52.41
C GLY A 77 -37.67 22.28 -51.49
N VAL A 78 -37.44 22.20 -50.18
CA VAL A 78 -38.44 21.81 -49.18
C VAL A 78 -39.52 22.90 -49.08
N PRO A 79 -40.81 22.60 -49.35
CA PRO A 79 -41.87 23.58 -49.19
C PRO A 79 -41.94 24.15 -47.78
N ALA A 80 -42.27 25.43 -47.67
CA ALA A 80 -42.52 26.04 -46.38
C ALA A 80 -43.61 25.26 -45.64
N LYS A 81 -43.36 24.97 -44.36
CA LYS A 81 -44.27 24.22 -43.49
C LYS A 81 -44.40 22.70 -43.77
N SER A 82 -43.41 22.06 -44.41
CA SER A 82 -43.37 20.60 -44.66
C SER A 82 -43.14 19.75 -43.40
N THR A 83 -44.09 18.91 -43.01
CA THR A 83 -44.02 18.02 -41.82
C THR A 83 -43.43 16.63 -42.10
N SER A 84 -43.16 16.30 -43.36
CA SER A 84 -42.38 15.14 -43.80
C SER A 84 -41.36 15.58 -44.85
N ALA A 85 -40.27 14.83 -44.97
CA ALA A 85 -39.25 15.06 -46.00
C ALA A 85 -38.68 13.75 -46.51
N LEU A 86 -38.23 13.77 -47.76
CA LEU A 86 -37.57 12.66 -48.43
C LEU A 86 -36.07 12.84 -48.34
N PHE A 87 -35.42 12.02 -47.51
CA PHE A 87 -33.96 12.00 -47.39
C PHE A 87 -33.39 10.96 -48.35
N SER A 88 -32.45 11.39 -49.19
CA SER A 88 -31.78 10.52 -50.16
C SER A 88 -30.40 10.11 -49.65
N PHE A 89 -30.00 8.88 -49.91
CA PHE A 89 -28.70 8.33 -49.53
C PHE A 89 -28.00 7.74 -50.75
N THR A 90 -26.68 7.89 -50.80
CA THR A 90 -25.86 7.22 -51.80
C THR A 90 -25.61 5.78 -51.35
N GLY A 91 -26.14 4.80 -52.09
CA GLY A 91 -26.04 3.37 -51.76
C GLY A 91 -27.27 2.79 -51.05
N SER A 92 -27.20 1.50 -50.70
CA SER A 92 -28.28 0.76 -50.03
C SER A 92 -28.19 0.89 -48.51
N LEU A 93 -29.31 1.20 -47.85
CA LEU A 93 -29.45 1.12 -46.38
C LEU A 93 -30.08 -0.22 -45.98
N THR A 94 -29.64 -0.80 -44.85
CA THR A 94 -30.19 -2.05 -44.32
C THR A 94 -30.93 -1.78 -43.01
N ALA A 95 -32.18 -2.27 -42.90
CA ALA A 95 -32.96 -2.18 -41.67
C ALA A 95 -32.46 -3.18 -40.60
N PRO A 96 -32.61 -2.90 -39.29
CA PRO A 96 -33.36 -1.77 -38.70
C PRO A 96 -32.66 -0.42 -38.87
N TYR A 97 -33.43 0.64 -39.10
CA TYR A 97 -32.93 2.00 -39.28
C TYR A 97 -32.81 2.70 -37.93
N LYS A 98 -31.60 2.94 -37.45
CA LYS A 98 -31.27 3.84 -36.34
C LYS A 98 -31.02 5.23 -36.91
N ILE A 99 -31.80 6.21 -36.50
CA ILE A 99 -31.84 7.53 -37.14
C ILE A 99 -31.50 8.61 -36.12
N ALA A 100 -30.59 9.51 -36.49
CA ALA A 100 -30.22 10.68 -35.69
C ALA A 100 -30.33 11.96 -36.52
N TYR A 101 -30.96 12.97 -35.95
CA TYR A 101 -31.01 14.33 -36.49
C TYR A 101 -30.48 15.33 -35.44
N PRO A 102 -29.65 16.31 -35.83
CA PRO A 102 -29.01 16.43 -37.14
C PRO A 102 -27.97 15.32 -37.35
N ALA A 103 -27.61 15.03 -38.59
CA ALA A 103 -26.64 13.97 -38.91
C ALA A 103 -25.32 14.08 -38.12
N SER A 104 -24.90 15.31 -37.79
CA SER A 104 -23.66 15.62 -37.08
C SER A 104 -23.58 15.12 -35.63
N ILE A 105 -24.70 14.74 -35.00
CA ILE A 105 -24.67 14.20 -33.63
C ILE A 105 -24.26 12.74 -33.59
N TRP A 106 -24.36 12.02 -34.71
CA TRP A 106 -23.99 10.61 -34.78
C TRP A 106 -22.49 10.45 -34.53
N ARG A 107 -22.11 9.52 -33.66
CA ARG A 107 -20.72 9.06 -33.50
C ARG A 107 -20.61 7.61 -33.93
N ASP A 108 -21.40 6.75 -33.30
CA ASP A 108 -21.49 5.34 -33.59
C ASP A 108 -22.89 4.80 -33.23
N GLU A 109 -23.06 3.48 -33.35
CA GLU A 109 -24.35 2.80 -33.13
C GLU A 109 -24.95 2.95 -31.72
N ASN A 110 -24.15 3.34 -30.72
CA ASN A 110 -24.56 3.47 -29.32
C ASN A 110 -24.30 4.87 -28.77
N THR A 111 -23.80 5.81 -29.59
CA THR A 111 -23.27 7.09 -29.11
C THR A 111 -23.73 8.27 -29.96
N VAL A 112 -24.23 9.30 -29.29
CA VAL A 112 -24.46 10.63 -29.87
C VAL A 112 -23.73 11.70 -29.07
N THR A 113 -23.39 12.81 -29.71
CA THR A 113 -22.76 13.96 -29.04
C THR A 113 -23.67 15.17 -29.05
N LEU A 114 -23.76 15.86 -27.90
CA LEU A 114 -24.39 17.17 -27.77
C LEU A 114 -23.33 18.29 -27.71
N PRO A 115 -23.59 19.45 -28.32
CA PRO A 115 -22.62 20.54 -28.35
C PRO A 115 -22.49 21.23 -26.99
N ALA A 116 -21.25 21.56 -26.59
CA ALA A 116 -20.96 22.37 -25.41
C ALA A 116 -21.27 23.87 -25.61
N THR A 117 -21.42 24.31 -26.86
CA THR A 117 -21.74 25.70 -27.22
C THR A 117 -22.92 25.76 -28.17
N GLN A 118 -23.87 26.67 -27.91
CA GLN A 118 -25.02 26.98 -28.76
C GLN A 118 -24.96 28.45 -29.18
N GLN A 119 -25.18 28.72 -30.46
CA GLN A 119 -25.21 30.09 -30.99
C GLN A 119 -26.57 30.73 -30.70
N PHE A 120 -26.59 31.99 -30.28
CA PHE A 120 -27.83 32.74 -30.12
C PHE A 120 -28.54 32.95 -31.47
N VAL A 121 -29.83 32.60 -31.52
CA VAL A 121 -30.70 32.87 -32.67
C VAL A 121 -31.94 33.60 -32.17
N SER A 122 -32.23 34.76 -32.76
CA SER A 122 -33.40 35.55 -32.35
C SER A 122 -34.70 34.76 -32.51
N GLY A 123 -35.47 34.61 -31.43
CA GLY A 123 -36.76 33.94 -31.42
C GLY A 123 -36.73 32.41 -31.45
N THR A 124 -35.54 31.78 -31.43
CA THR A 124 -35.42 30.31 -31.43
C THR A 124 -34.09 29.81 -30.83
N PHE A 125 -33.80 28.51 -30.91
CA PHE A 125 -32.57 27.88 -30.45
C PHE A 125 -31.58 27.71 -31.61
N ALA A 126 -30.33 27.37 -31.32
CA ALA A 126 -29.28 27.21 -32.33
C ALA A 126 -29.64 26.12 -33.36
N ASN A 127 -29.32 26.36 -34.64
CA ASN A 127 -29.60 25.37 -35.69
C ASN A 127 -28.92 24.03 -35.37
N GLY A 128 -29.69 22.93 -35.44
CA GLY A 128 -29.21 21.59 -35.10
C GLY A 128 -29.01 21.30 -33.60
N ALA A 129 -29.29 22.23 -32.68
CA ALA A 129 -29.08 22.02 -31.25
C ALA A 129 -30.16 21.18 -30.54
N LEU A 130 -31.31 20.96 -31.19
CA LEU A 130 -32.42 20.17 -30.65
C LEU A 130 -32.49 18.79 -31.33
N PRO A 131 -31.74 17.80 -30.83
CA PRO A 131 -31.64 16.50 -31.47
C PRO A 131 -32.96 15.74 -31.44
N MET A 132 -33.14 14.91 -32.46
CA MET A 132 -34.20 13.92 -32.53
C MET A 132 -33.64 12.57 -32.94
N ILE A 133 -34.19 11.51 -32.36
CA ILE A 133 -33.74 10.14 -32.55
C ILE A 133 -34.93 9.26 -32.91
N GLY A 134 -34.71 8.26 -33.76
CA GLY A 134 -35.76 7.30 -34.12
C GLY A 134 -35.23 5.94 -34.51
N TYR A 135 -36.15 4.99 -34.53
CA TYR A 135 -35.92 3.60 -34.86
C TYR A 135 -37.05 3.07 -35.75
N ALA A 136 -36.71 2.31 -36.78
CA ALA A 136 -37.69 1.62 -37.61
C ALA A 136 -37.20 0.24 -38.04
N SER A 137 -38.03 -0.79 -37.80
CA SER A 137 -37.85 -2.13 -38.36
C SER A 137 -38.14 -2.19 -39.86
N THR A 138 -37.72 -3.26 -40.52
CA THR A 138 -37.99 -3.53 -41.93
C THR A 138 -39.50 -3.38 -42.25
N GLY A 139 -39.84 -2.52 -43.21
CA GLY A 139 -41.23 -2.28 -43.62
C GLY A 139 -42.03 -1.29 -42.76
N SER A 140 -41.44 -0.69 -41.72
CA SER A 140 -42.06 0.34 -40.88
C SER A 140 -41.65 1.75 -41.30
N SER A 141 -42.58 2.71 -41.26
CA SER A 141 -42.26 4.13 -41.46
C SER A 141 -41.52 4.70 -40.24
N PRO A 142 -40.34 5.30 -40.41
CA PRO A 142 -39.61 5.91 -39.30
C PRO A 142 -40.27 7.20 -38.81
N SER A 143 -40.29 7.37 -37.50
CA SER A 143 -40.64 8.61 -36.80
C SER A 143 -39.51 9.00 -35.85
N LEU A 144 -39.33 10.30 -35.61
CA LEU A 144 -38.28 10.83 -34.74
C LEU A 144 -38.88 11.47 -33.49
N SER A 145 -38.28 11.26 -32.33
CA SER A 145 -38.69 11.92 -31.07
C SER A 145 -37.55 12.76 -30.51
N HIS A 146 -37.89 13.85 -29.82
CA HIS A 146 -36.89 14.65 -29.11
C HIS A 146 -36.27 13.88 -27.96
N VAL A 147 -35.01 14.17 -27.68
CA VAL A 147 -34.27 13.64 -26.52
C VAL A 147 -33.81 14.77 -25.57
N CYS A 148 -34.16 16.02 -25.88
CA CYS A 148 -33.77 17.21 -25.13
C CYS A 148 -34.98 18.09 -24.83
N ALA A 149 -34.89 18.85 -23.73
CA ALA A 149 -35.82 19.90 -23.33
C ALA A 149 -35.26 21.28 -23.71
N ILE A 150 -36.10 22.32 -23.66
CA ILE A 150 -35.71 23.70 -23.93
C ILE A 150 -35.99 24.54 -22.68
N VAL A 151 -34.98 25.25 -22.18
CA VAL A 151 -35.13 26.25 -21.12
C VAL A 151 -35.13 27.63 -21.77
N LYS A 152 -36.23 28.39 -21.59
CA LYS A 152 -36.37 29.75 -22.13
C LYS A 152 -36.06 30.78 -21.05
N ALA A 153 -35.00 31.56 -21.24
CA ALA A 153 -34.66 32.71 -20.41
C ALA A 153 -35.05 34.01 -21.14
N SER A 154 -35.75 34.91 -20.44
CA SER A 154 -36.07 36.25 -20.96
C SER A 154 -35.27 37.28 -20.19
N LEU A 155 -34.25 37.87 -20.81
CA LEU A 155 -33.37 38.85 -20.16
C LEU A 155 -33.85 40.28 -20.41
N VAL A 156 -33.88 41.10 -19.36
CA VAL A 156 -34.21 42.54 -19.44
C VAL A 156 -33.16 43.38 -18.73
N LEU A 157 -33.02 44.65 -19.14
CA LEU A 157 -32.16 45.60 -18.44
C LEU A 157 -32.75 45.90 -17.06
N SER A 158 -31.95 45.81 -16.00
CA SER A 158 -32.40 46.22 -14.65
C SER A 158 -32.60 47.73 -14.59
N SER A 159 -33.54 48.17 -13.75
CA SER A 159 -33.77 49.58 -13.45
C SER A 159 -32.81 50.14 -12.39
N ALA A 160 -31.91 49.33 -11.83
CA ALA A 160 -30.93 49.77 -10.84
C ALA A 160 -29.84 50.66 -11.46
N GLU A 161 -29.51 51.78 -10.80
CA GLU A 161 -28.55 52.78 -11.30
C GLU A 161 -27.11 52.26 -11.45
N SER A 162 -26.78 51.11 -10.83
CA SER A 162 -25.44 50.53 -10.79
C SER A 162 -25.17 49.46 -11.86
N VAL A 163 -26.10 49.22 -12.80
CA VAL A 163 -25.93 48.20 -13.84
C VAL A 163 -25.39 48.86 -15.09
N ASP A 164 -24.16 48.49 -15.45
CA ASP A 164 -23.51 48.96 -16.66
C ASP A 164 -24.30 48.44 -17.89
N LYS A 165 -24.46 49.28 -18.93
CA LYS A 165 -25.34 48.96 -20.09
C LYS A 165 -24.67 48.01 -21.09
N ASP A 166 -23.76 47.19 -20.59
CA ASP A 166 -22.90 46.38 -21.41
C ASP A 166 -23.64 45.24 -22.09
N LYS A 167 -22.99 44.75 -23.14
CA LYS A 167 -23.44 43.63 -23.93
C LYS A 167 -23.37 42.36 -23.09
N ILE A 168 -24.47 41.64 -22.92
CA ILE A 168 -24.46 40.28 -22.36
C ILE A 168 -23.74 39.39 -23.34
N GLU A 169 -22.62 38.82 -22.90
CA GLU A 169 -21.75 38.01 -23.75
C GLU A 169 -22.24 36.56 -23.79
N SER A 170 -22.58 35.99 -22.62
CA SER A 170 -22.98 34.59 -22.55
C SER A 170 -24.02 34.25 -21.47
N ILE A 171 -24.67 33.11 -21.67
CA ILE A 171 -25.41 32.37 -20.63
C ILE A 171 -24.86 30.96 -20.54
N VAL A 172 -24.50 30.50 -19.34
CA VAL A 172 -24.09 29.12 -19.09
C VAL A 172 -25.18 28.41 -18.29
N PHE A 173 -25.67 27.29 -18.80
CA PHE A 173 -26.57 26.38 -18.08
C PHE A 173 -25.76 25.25 -17.46
N LYS A 174 -25.94 24.99 -16.16
CA LYS A 174 -25.30 23.89 -15.42
C LYS A 174 -26.30 23.19 -14.50
N GLY A 175 -26.25 21.86 -14.49
CA GLY A 175 -26.95 21.04 -13.49
C GLY A 175 -26.25 21.10 -12.13
N ASN A 176 -27.02 21.27 -11.05
CA ASN A 176 -26.46 21.52 -9.72
C ASN A 176 -25.94 20.26 -9.01
N SER A 177 -26.22 19.06 -9.53
CA SER A 177 -25.71 17.78 -9.01
C SER A 177 -24.56 17.22 -9.84
N GLY A 178 -24.03 18.00 -10.79
CA GLY A 178 -22.97 17.56 -11.71
C GLY A 178 -23.48 16.73 -12.88
N GLU A 179 -24.76 16.87 -13.25
CA GLU A 179 -25.37 16.21 -14.40
C GLU A 179 -24.59 16.51 -15.69
N GLN A 180 -24.41 15.51 -16.55
CA GLN A 180 -23.81 15.70 -17.87
C GLN A 180 -24.80 16.44 -18.79
N ILE A 181 -24.37 17.56 -19.36
CA ILE A 181 -25.20 18.47 -20.18
C ILE A 181 -24.79 18.45 -21.65
N SER A 182 -23.51 18.26 -21.92
CA SER A 182 -22.91 18.23 -23.26
C SER A 182 -21.93 17.06 -23.40
N GLY A 183 -21.26 16.92 -24.56
CA GLY A 183 -20.34 15.81 -24.81
C GLY A 183 -21.05 14.54 -25.25
N GLU A 184 -20.47 13.36 -24.98
CA GLU A 184 -20.97 12.07 -25.47
C GLU A 184 -22.00 11.42 -24.55
N PHE A 185 -23.12 11.00 -25.13
CA PHE A 185 -24.20 10.27 -24.47
C PHE A 185 -24.39 8.90 -25.10
N THR A 186 -24.72 7.92 -24.26
CA THR A 186 -25.28 6.64 -24.72
C THR A 186 -26.69 6.88 -25.23
N VAL A 187 -27.01 6.37 -26.42
CA VAL A 187 -28.33 6.52 -27.04
C VAL A 187 -29.10 5.20 -27.08
N ASP A 188 -30.39 5.27 -26.76
CA ASP A 188 -31.38 4.23 -27.05
C ASP A 188 -32.30 4.70 -28.18
N TYR A 189 -32.03 4.20 -29.39
CA TYR A 189 -32.82 4.55 -30.58
C TYR A 189 -34.27 4.04 -30.52
N GLN A 190 -34.52 2.92 -29.83
CA GLN A 190 -35.85 2.31 -29.76
C GLN A 190 -36.77 3.11 -28.83
N ASN A 191 -36.23 3.56 -27.69
CA ASN A 191 -36.98 4.34 -26.71
C ASN A 191 -36.84 5.86 -26.90
N ALA A 192 -36.05 6.29 -27.89
CA ALA A 192 -35.71 7.68 -28.14
C ALA A 192 -35.27 8.42 -26.86
N SER A 193 -34.23 7.90 -26.22
CA SER A 193 -33.65 8.47 -25.01
C SER A 193 -32.12 8.47 -25.06
N ILE A 194 -31.52 9.29 -24.20
CA ILE A 194 -30.07 9.39 -24.04
C ILE A 194 -29.71 9.31 -22.56
N THR A 195 -28.53 8.77 -22.23
CA THR A 195 -28.00 8.64 -20.87
C THR A 195 -26.53 9.05 -20.84
N GLY A 196 -26.13 9.84 -19.85
CA GLY A 196 -24.75 10.30 -19.71
C GLY A 196 -23.77 9.14 -19.53
N LYS A 197 -22.60 9.21 -20.16
CA LYS A 197 -21.54 8.19 -20.07
C LYS A 197 -20.61 8.42 -18.87
N SER A 198 -20.29 9.68 -18.59
CA SER A 198 -19.53 10.24 -17.45
C SER A 198 -19.18 11.67 -17.84
N ALA A 199 -19.36 12.66 -16.95
CA ALA A 199 -19.04 14.05 -17.29
C ALA A 199 -17.52 14.33 -17.21
N GLY A 200 -16.88 14.67 -18.32
CA GLY A 200 -15.53 15.23 -18.34
C GLY A 200 -15.50 16.68 -17.84
N ALA A 201 -14.29 17.23 -17.61
CA ALA A 201 -14.10 18.64 -17.29
C ALA A 201 -14.55 19.53 -18.48
N GLY A 202 -15.81 19.98 -18.46
CA GLY A 202 -16.43 20.78 -19.52
C GLY A 202 -17.79 20.26 -19.99
N ASP A 203 -18.09 18.98 -19.78
CA ASP A 203 -19.31 18.33 -20.28
C ASP A 203 -20.55 18.55 -19.39
N ASN A 204 -20.37 19.17 -18.22
CA ASN A 204 -21.44 19.45 -17.26
C ASN A 204 -22.14 20.79 -17.47
N ALA A 205 -21.89 21.45 -18.61
CA ALA A 205 -22.51 22.72 -18.94
C ALA A 205 -22.78 22.84 -20.44
N VAL A 206 -23.67 23.78 -20.79
CA VAL A 206 -23.79 24.30 -22.15
C VAL A 206 -23.76 25.82 -22.12
N THR A 207 -22.98 26.41 -23.02
CA THR A 207 -22.78 27.85 -23.13
C THR A 207 -23.55 28.38 -24.33
N ILE A 208 -24.26 29.49 -24.13
CA ILE A 208 -24.94 30.22 -25.20
C ILE A 208 -24.20 31.51 -25.40
N GLU A 209 -23.62 31.68 -26.58
CA GLU A 209 -22.97 32.92 -27.00
C GLU A 209 -24.06 33.89 -27.47
N LEU A 210 -24.34 34.92 -26.66
CA LEU A 210 -25.41 35.89 -26.90
C LEU A 210 -24.91 37.07 -27.72
N GLY A 211 -23.93 37.74 -27.13
CA GLY A 211 -23.47 39.03 -27.54
C GLY A 211 -24.56 40.10 -27.77
N LYS A 212 -25.47 40.33 -26.82
CA LYS A 212 -26.60 41.28 -26.96
C LYS A 212 -26.65 42.32 -25.85
N THR A 213 -26.88 43.58 -26.21
CA THR A 213 -27.24 44.64 -25.25
C THR A 213 -28.70 44.49 -24.84
N LEU A 214 -28.98 44.59 -23.54
CA LEU A 214 -30.33 44.52 -23.01
C LEU A 214 -31.07 45.87 -23.13
N SER A 215 -32.40 45.82 -23.15
CA SER A 215 -33.26 46.99 -23.09
C SER A 215 -34.39 46.78 -22.07
N THR A 216 -35.03 47.86 -21.63
CA THR A 216 -36.20 47.78 -20.73
C THR A 216 -37.48 47.34 -21.45
N ASP A 217 -37.59 47.67 -22.74
CA ASP A 217 -38.87 47.56 -23.47
C ASP A 217 -38.94 46.29 -24.33
N ASN A 218 -37.79 45.72 -24.69
CA ASN A 218 -37.68 44.53 -25.53
C ASN A 218 -36.77 43.48 -24.88
N PRO A 219 -37.35 42.46 -24.20
CA PRO A 219 -36.58 41.38 -23.60
C PRO A 219 -35.80 40.57 -24.65
N VAL A 220 -34.57 40.19 -24.33
CA VAL A 220 -33.79 39.23 -25.13
C VAL A 220 -34.22 37.82 -24.73
N GLU A 221 -34.94 37.13 -25.61
CA GLU A 221 -35.38 35.75 -25.38
C GLU A 221 -34.32 34.76 -25.85
N VAL A 222 -33.82 33.92 -24.93
CA VAL A 222 -32.81 32.90 -25.18
C VAL A 222 -33.42 31.53 -24.97
N TYR A 223 -33.20 30.63 -25.93
CA TYR A 223 -33.69 29.25 -25.89
C TYR A 223 -32.50 28.29 -25.78
N ILE A 224 -32.38 27.67 -24.62
CA ILE A 224 -31.26 26.81 -24.23
C ILE A 224 -31.68 25.36 -24.35
N VAL A 225 -31.03 24.58 -25.21
CA VAL A 225 -31.35 23.14 -25.34
C VAL A 225 -30.50 22.32 -24.38
N VAL A 226 -31.13 21.45 -23.58
CA VAL A 226 -30.46 20.62 -22.57
C VAL A 226 -31.02 19.19 -22.58
N PRO A 227 -30.25 18.16 -22.18
CA PRO A 227 -30.75 16.80 -22.08
C PRO A 227 -32.02 16.69 -21.23
N ALA A 228 -32.99 15.90 -21.70
CA ALA A 228 -34.15 15.55 -20.87
C ALA A 228 -33.70 14.61 -19.74
N GLY A 229 -34.23 14.80 -18.54
CA GLY A 229 -33.82 14.03 -17.37
C GLY A 229 -34.18 14.68 -16.05
N SER A 230 -33.80 14.01 -14.96
CA SER A 230 -34.00 14.50 -13.60
C SER A 230 -32.79 15.31 -13.13
N TYR A 231 -33.05 16.51 -12.63
CA TYR A 231 -32.05 17.43 -12.09
C TYR A 231 -32.31 17.55 -10.59
N ALA A 232 -31.68 16.68 -9.78
CA ALA A 232 -32.06 16.45 -8.38
C ALA A 232 -31.84 17.67 -7.48
N ALA A 233 -30.80 18.47 -7.73
CA ALA A 233 -30.56 19.75 -7.05
C ALA A 233 -31.00 20.97 -7.89
N GLY A 234 -31.72 20.73 -8.99
CA GLY A 234 -32.09 21.75 -9.96
C GLY A 234 -30.96 22.16 -10.90
N PHE A 235 -31.09 23.34 -11.49
CA PHE A 235 -30.08 23.90 -12.39
C PHE A 235 -29.82 25.37 -12.08
N THR A 236 -28.71 25.89 -12.62
CA THR A 236 -28.30 27.28 -12.50
C THR A 236 -27.97 27.86 -13.88
N LEU A 237 -28.50 29.06 -14.14
CA LEU A 237 -28.04 29.93 -15.22
C LEU A 237 -27.00 30.91 -14.68
N THR A 238 -25.85 30.99 -15.33
CA THR A 238 -24.87 32.07 -15.11
C THR A 238 -24.90 32.97 -16.33
N ILE A 239 -25.34 34.22 -16.15
CA ILE A 239 -25.40 35.23 -17.21
C ILE A 239 -24.22 36.16 -17.01
N THR A 240 -23.43 36.40 -18.05
CA THR A 240 -22.20 37.19 -17.94
C THR A 240 -22.17 38.28 -19.00
N ASP A 241 -21.84 39.51 -18.60
CA ASP A 241 -21.64 40.63 -19.53
C ASP A 241 -20.22 40.66 -20.13
N ALA A 242 -20.00 41.55 -21.09
CA ALA A 242 -18.73 41.72 -21.78
C ALA A 242 -17.58 42.20 -20.86
N ASN A 243 -17.91 42.72 -19.67
CA ASN A 243 -16.96 43.17 -18.66
C ASN A 243 -16.72 42.12 -17.57
N GLY A 244 -17.30 40.92 -17.69
CA GLY A 244 -17.14 39.81 -16.75
C GLY A 244 -18.05 39.90 -15.53
N HIS A 245 -18.93 40.89 -15.42
CA HIS A 245 -19.96 40.87 -14.38
C HIS A 245 -20.92 39.72 -14.63
N TYR A 246 -21.25 38.97 -13.57
CA TYR A 246 -22.15 37.83 -13.70
C TYR A 246 -23.33 37.90 -12.74
N MET A 247 -24.45 37.34 -13.19
CA MET A 247 -25.64 37.06 -12.40
C MET A 247 -25.89 35.55 -12.40
N LYS A 248 -25.97 34.94 -11.21
CA LYS A 248 -26.39 33.53 -11.07
C LYS A 248 -27.86 33.44 -10.71
N LYS A 249 -28.63 32.66 -11.48
CA LYS A 249 -30.04 32.37 -11.19
C LYS A 249 -30.29 30.87 -11.17
N SER A 250 -30.58 30.35 -9.98
CA SER A 250 -31.04 28.97 -9.82
C SER A 250 -32.56 28.88 -10.01
N ASN A 251 -33.04 27.72 -10.48
CA ASN A 251 -34.46 27.37 -10.51
C ASN A 251 -35.05 27.07 -9.11
N GLY A 252 -34.21 26.98 -8.06
CA GLY A 252 -34.66 26.90 -6.66
C GLY A 252 -34.97 25.50 -6.11
N GLY A 253 -34.68 24.42 -6.85
CA GLY A 253 -34.86 23.04 -6.36
C GLY A 253 -34.94 22.00 -7.49
N ALA A 254 -35.19 20.74 -7.09
CA ALA A 254 -35.30 19.60 -8.01
C ALA A 254 -36.29 19.86 -9.17
N VAL A 255 -35.95 19.44 -10.38
CA VAL A 255 -36.83 19.55 -11.55
C VAL A 255 -36.62 18.40 -12.53
N ASP A 256 -37.71 17.92 -13.14
CA ASP A 256 -37.66 16.96 -14.23
C ASP A 256 -37.95 17.68 -15.56
N LEU A 257 -36.95 17.70 -16.44
CA LEU A 257 -37.07 18.31 -17.77
C LEU A 257 -37.47 17.24 -18.80
N GLN A 258 -38.65 17.39 -19.37
CA GLN A 258 -39.22 16.45 -20.34
C GLN A 258 -38.77 16.80 -21.76
N ALA A 259 -38.47 15.77 -22.56
CA ALA A 259 -38.08 15.97 -23.94
C ALA A 259 -39.19 16.66 -24.74
N GLY A 260 -38.81 17.59 -25.64
CA GLY A 260 -39.73 18.35 -26.47
C GLY A 260 -40.52 19.46 -25.75
N HIS A 261 -40.29 19.70 -24.46
CA HIS A 261 -41.00 20.73 -23.68
C HIS A 261 -40.18 22.02 -23.53
N ILE A 262 -40.88 23.16 -23.51
CA ILE A 262 -40.29 24.49 -23.24
C ILE A 262 -40.62 24.92 -21.82
N TYR A 263 -39.59 25.10 -21.00
CA TYR A 263 -39.65 25.58 -19.63
C TYR A 263 -39.26 27.06 -19.60
N ALA A 264 -40.25 27.94 -19.55
CA ALA A 264 -40.03 29.38 -19.49
C ALA A 264 -39.75 29.84 -18.06
N LEU A 265 -38.62 30.51 -17.87
CA LEU A 265 -38.28 31.18 -16.63
C LEU A 265 -39.00 32.53 -16.52
N PRO A 266 -39.27 33.03 -15.30
CA PRO A 266 -39.64 34.42 -15.10
C PRO A 266 -38.62 35.36 -15.76
N ALA A 267 -39.06 36.53 -16.21
CA ALA A 267 -38.16 37.53 -16.77
C ALA A 267 -37.04 37.86 -15.76
N LEU A 268 -35.80 37.84 -16.25
CA LEU A 268 -34.59 38.04 -15.45
C LEU A 268 -34.04 39.42 -15.76
N ALA A 269 -34.20 40.34 -14.81
CA ALA A 269 -33.45 41.59 -14.83
C ALA A 269 -31.99 41.27 -14.53
N PHE A 270 -31.07 41.67 -15.41
CA PHE A 270 -29.65 41.45 -15.17
C PHE A 270 -29.16 42.36 -14.05
N GLU A 271 -28.87 41.76 -12.90
CA GLU A 271 -28.32 42.42 -11.71
C GLU A 271 -27.03 41.68 -11.35
N PRO A 272 -25.86 42.25 -11.68
CA PRO A 272 -24.57 41.68 -11.31
C PRO A 272 -24.53 41.28 -9.83
N THR A 273 -24.29 40.00 -9.59
CA THR A 273 -24.09 39.42 -8.26
C THR A 273 -22.61 39.21 -7.92
N GLY A 274 -21.73 39.45 -8.89
CA GLY A 274 -20.27 39.38 -8.77
C GLY A 274 -19.59 39.68 -10.09
N THR A 275 -18.27 39.69 -10.07
CA THR A 275 -17.42 39.89 -11.26
C THR A 275 -16.45 38.73 -11.37
N GLU A 276 -16.34 38.15 -12.57
CA GLU A 276 -15.28 37.23 -12.92
C GLU A 276 -14.20 38.01 -13.70
N LEU A 277 -12.98 38.03 -13.15
CA LEU A 277 -11.84 38.67 -13.78
C LEU A 277 -10.94 37.58 -14.36
N SER A 278 -10.71 37.64 -15.67
CA SER A 278 -9.73 36.82 -16.36
C SER A 278 -8.42 37.59 -16.50
N ILE A 279 -7.32 37.01 -16.05
CA ILE A 279 -5.99 37.61 -16.08
C ILE A 279 -5.06 36.66 -16.85
N ASP A 280 -4.48 37.13 -17.94
CA ASP A 280 -3.51 36.36 -18.71
C ASP A 280 -2.08 36.75 -18.30
N ILE A 281 -1.25 35.74 -18.02
CA ILE A 281 0.14 35.88 -17.62
C ILE A 281 1.02 35.40 -18.77
N ALA A 282 1.70 36.33 -19.44
CA ALA A 282 2.53 36.07 -20.61
C ALA A 282 4.04 36.16 -20.33
N SER A 283 4.44 36.61 -19.14
CA SER A 283 5.85 36.76 -18.77
C SER A 283 6.07 36.66 -17.27
N ALA A 284 7.34 36.49 -16.85
CA ALA A 284 7.69 36.53 -15.42
C ALA A 284 7.37 37.89 -14.78
N ASN A 285 7.47 39.00 -15.53
CA ASN A 285 7.07 40.33 -15.04
C ASN A 285 5.56 40.41 -14.77
N ASP A 286 4.73 39.82 -15.63
CA ASP A 286 3.27 39.78 -15.43
C ASP A 286 2.93 38.98 -14.17
N LEU A 287 3.64 37.87 -13.93
CA LEU A 287 3.45 37.07 -12.72
C LEU A 287 3.88 37.82 -11.45
N VAL A 288 5.00 38.56 -11.50
CA VAL A 288 5.44 39.45 -10.41
C VAL A 288 4.40 40.53 -10.12
N ALA A 289 3.93 41.22 -11.16
CA ALA A 289 2.93 42.28 -11.03
C ALA A 289 1.61 41.73 -10.47
N PHE A 290 1.16 40.57 -10.95
CA PHE A 290 -0.02 39.90 -10.43
C PHE A 290 0.12 39.55 -8.95
N ALA A 291 1.26 38.99 -8.53
CA ALA A 291 1.50 38.65 -7.13
C ALA A 291 1.47 39.89 -6.23
N GLN A 292 2.08 41.00 -6.66
CA GLN A 292 2.02 42.29 -5.96
C GLN A 292 0.58 42.80 -5.85
N ASP A 293 -0.12 42.92 -6.98
CA ASP A 293 -1.51 43.39 -7.04
C ASP A 293 -2.47 42.54 -6.18
N PHE A 294 -2.30 41.21 -6.21
CA PHE A 294 -3.09 40.30 -5.38
C PHE A 294 -2.78 40.49 -3.89
N ASN A 295 -1.50 40.60 -3.54
CA ASN A 295 -1.08 40.80 -2.17
C ASN A 295 -1.53 42.16 -1.62
N ASP A 296 -1.63 43.19 -2.47
CA ASP A 296 -2.14 44.52 -2.14
C ASP A 296 -3.68 44.60 -2.12
N GLY A 297 -4.39 43.48 -2.36
CA GLY A 297 -5.83 43.37 -2.22
C GLY A 297 -6.66 43.88 -3.40
N LYS A 298 -6.04 44.18 -4.54
CA LYS A 298 -6.69 44.74 -5.74
C LYS A 298 -7.87 43.91 -6.25
N TYR A 299 -7.83 42.59 -6.02
CA TYR A 299 -8.79 41.64 -6.58
C TYR A 299 -9.83 41.13 -5.57
N PHE A 300 -9.85 41.63 -4.33
CA PHE A 300 -10.76 41.13 -3.30
C PHE A 300 -12.24 41.30 -3.71
N GLY A 301 -13.04 40.26 -3.46
CA GLY A 301 -14.47 40.21 -3.84
C GLY A 301 -14.74 39.76 -5.28
N ASN A 302 -13.71 39.59 -6.12
CA ASN A 302 -13.86 39.07 -7.48
C ASN A 302 -13.64 37.55 -7.53
N VAL A 303 -14.29 36.88 -8.47
CA VAL A 303 -13.91 35.52 -8.88
C VAL A 303 -12.74 35.66 -9.84
N LEU A 304 -11.60 35.07 -9.49
CA LEU A 304 -10.39 35.19 -10.30
C LEU A 304 -10.18 33.94 -11.16
N LYS A 305 -9.90 34.15 -12.45
CA LYS A 305 -9.37 33.14 -13.36
C LYS A 305 -8.06 33.67 -13.94
N VAL A 306 -6.95 33.04 -13.59
CA VAL A 306 -5.61 33.42 -14.03
C VAL A 306 -5.13 32.35 -14.99
N ASN A 307 -4.81 32.71 -16.23
CA ASN A 307 -4.31 31.79 -17.24
C ASN A 307 -2.86 32.14 -17.57
N VAL A 308 -1.96 31.19 -17.43
CA VAL A 308 -0.63 31.30 -18.04
C VAL A 308 -0.79 31.00 -19.52
N VAL A 309 -0.36 31.92 -20.39
CA VAL A 309 -0.56 31.83 -21.84
C VAL A 309 0.75 31.61 -22.61
N SER A 310 1.88 31.58 -21.91
CA SER A 310 3.19 31.22 -22.47
C SER A 310 4.16 30.77 -21.37
N ASN A 311 5.30 30.18 -21.77
CA ASN A 311 6.35 29.82 -20.81
C ASN A 311 6.94 31.07 -20.13
N LEU A 312 7.15 30.99 -18.81
CA LEU A 312 7.59 32.11 -18.00
C LEU A 312 9.08 31.97 -17.65
N GLN A 313 9.92 32.79 -18.28
CA GLN A 313 11.35 32.82 -18.02
C GLN A 313 11.70 33.89 -16.98
N PHE A 314 12.24 33.46 -15.85
CA PHE A 314 12.79 34.34 -14.83
C PHE A 314 14.27 34.65 -15.08
N ASP A 315 14.69 35.82 -14.59
CA ASP A 315 16.08 36.23 -14.43
C ASP A 315 16.34 36.62 -12.97
N SER A 316 17.53 37.15 -12.67
CA SER A 316 17.89 37.56 -11.31
C SER A 316 17.00 38.68 -10.75
N ASN A 317 16.54 39.60 -11.60
CA ASN A 317 15.73 40.74 -11.18
C ASN A 317 14.30 40.30 -10.90
N THR A 318 13.68 39.53 -11.82
CA THR A 318 12.32 39.02 -11.61
C THR A 318 12.26 38.02 -10.47
N SER A 319 13.31 37.20 -10.26
CA SER A 319 13.35 36.27 -9.12
C SER A 319 13.44 37.00 -7.78
N SER A 320 14.27 38.05 -7.71
CA SER A 320 14.38 38.90 -6.52
C SER A 320 13.08 39.66 -6.26
N ALA A 321 12.47 40.22 -7.31
CA ALA A 321 11.21 40.95 -7.22
C ALA A 321 10.05 40.05 -6.78
N PHE A 322 9.95 38.83 -7.31
CA PHE A 322 8.93 37.87 -6.89
C PHE A 322 9.16 37.41 -5.45
N SER A 323 10.41 37.12 -5.07
CA SER A 323 10.74 36.73 -3.69
C SER A 323 10.33 37.80 -2.68
N ALA A 324 10.49 39.08 -3.03
CA ALA A 324 10.08 40.21 -2.20
C ALA A 324 8.57 40.31 -1.98
N THR A 325 7.75 39.67 -2.83
CA THR A 325 6.29 39.59 -2.61
C THR A 325 5.90 38.60 -1.52
N GLY A 326 6.79 37.67 -1.15
CA GLY A 326 6.47 36.56 -0.25
C GLY A 326 5.61 35.45 -0.86
N GLY A 327 5.30 35.52 -2.17
CA GLY A 327 4.44 34.59 -2.89
C GLY A 327 2.98 35.02 -2.89
N ILE A 328 2.19 34.47 -3.81
CA ILE A 328 0.77 34.83 -3.99
C ILE A 328 -0.04 34.43 -2.75
N GLY A 329 -0.76 35.39 -2.20
CA GLY A 329 -1.57 35.22 -1.00
C GLY A 329 -0.80 35.25 0.31
N CYS A 330 0.36 35.93 0.32
CA CYS A 330 1.10 36.16 1.55
C CYS A 330 0.27 36.99 2.52
N LYS A 331 0.38 36.68 3.82
CA LYS A 331 -0.37 37.37 4.88
C LYS A 331 0.03 38.84 4.96
N THR A 332 -0.94 39.75 4.86
CA THR A 332 -0.72 41.18 5.07
C THR A 332 -1.06 41.57 6.51
N ALA A 333 -0.77 42.83 6.89
CA ALA A 333 -1.14 43.37 8.21
C ALA A 333 -2.67 43.39 8.45
N GLU A 334 -3.47 43.19 7.40
CA GLU A 334 -4.93 43.37 7.40
C GLU A 334 -5.72 42.05 7.52
N GLY A 335 -5.07 40.89 7.43
CA GLY A 335 -5.73 39.58 7.60
C GLY A 335 -5.17 38.46 6.72
N ASP A 336 -5.88 37.34 6.69
CA ASP A 336 -5.54 36.18 5.86
C ASP A 336 -5.87 36.48 4.38
N ASN A 337 -4.84 36.57 3.52
CA ASN A 337 -4.98 36.86 2.09
C ASN A 337 -4.94 35.57 1.24
N TYR A 338 -5.84 34.62 1.50
CA TYR A 338 -5.80 33.33 0.80
C TYR A 338 -6.19 33.45 -0.68
N PHE A 339 -5.39 32.84 -1.57
CA PHE A 339 -5.77 32.72 -2.97
C PHE A 339 -6.99 31.81 -3.12
N ASN A 340 -8.11 32.39 -3.55
CA ASN A 340 -9.40 31.71 -3.77
C ASN A 340 -9.84 31.76 -5.26
N GLY A 341 -8.89 31.95 -6.17
CA GLY A 341 -9.11 31.92 -7.62
C GLY A 341 -8.76 30.58 -8.27
N SER A 342 -8.91 30.53 -9.60
CA SER A 342 -8.41 29.44 -10.46
C SER A 342 -7.15 29.91 -11.16
N PHE A 343 -6.01 29.25 -10.91
CA PHE A 343 -4.76 29.48 -11.63
C PHE A 343 -4.50 28.29 -12.56
N GLU A 344 -4.66 28.52 -13.86
CA GLU A 344 -4.45 27.53 -14.91
C GLU A 344 -3.10 27.78 -15.59
N GLY A 345 -2.15 26.88 -15.35
CA GLY A 345 -0.81 26.94 -15.94
C GLY A 345 -0.77 26.62 -17.44
N GLY A 346 -1.85 26.09 -18.02
CA GLY A 346 -1.94 25.82 -19.46
C GLY A 346 -0.91 24.80 -19.99
N ASN A 347 -0.34 23.96 -19.13
CA ASN A 347 0.84 23.11 -19.38
C ASN A 347 2.10 23.89 -19.78
N HIS A 348 2.15 25.20 -19.46
CA HIS A 348 3.34 26.01 -19.64
C HIS A 348 4.37 25.75 -18.54
N THR A 349 5.59 26.17 -18.83
CA THR A 349 6.75 25.96 -17.95
C THR A 349 7.22 27.27 -17.34
N ILE A 350 7.52 27.26 -16.04
CA ILE A 350 8.29 28.28 -15.33
C ILE A 350 9.75 27.84 -15.29
N SER A 351 10.68 28.74 -15.65
CA SER A 351 12.11 28.44 -15.75
C SER A 351 12.96 29.57 -15.18
N GLY A 352 14.16 29.25 -14.68
CA GLY A 352 15.16 30.21 -14.18
C GLY A 352 14.81 30.93 -12.88
N TYR A 353 13.73 30.58 -12.19
CA TYR A 353 13.38 31.22 -10.91
C TYR A 353 14.36 30.77 -9.83
N ASN A 354 15.12 31.72 -9.26
CA ASN A 354 16.01 31.45 -8.13
C ASN A 354 15.66 32.40 -6.98
N GLY A 355 14.85 31.91 -6.05
CA GLY A 355 14.25 32.75 -5.02
C GLY A 355 13.95 32.01 -3.72
N SER A 356 13.43 32.77 -2.76
CA SER A 356 13.13 32.28 -1.40
C SER A 356 11.64 32.20 -1.10
N ALA A 357 10.78 32.64 -2.02
CA ALA A 357 9.33 32.58 -1.87
C ALA A 357 8.73 31.38 -2.61
N PRO A 358 7.66 30.76 -2.07
CA PRO A 358 6.81 29.84 -2.83
C PRO A 358 6.07 30.61 -3.93
N LEU A 359 5.60 29.93 -4.99
CA LEU A 359 4.72 30.59 -5.97
C LEU A 359 3.42 31.10 -5.32
N PHE A 360 2.84 30.29 -4.44
CA PHE A 360 1.70 30.64 -3.61
C PHE A 360 2.09 30.51 -2.14
N ALA A 361 1.94 31.56 -1.35
CA ALA A 361 2.13 31.45 0.09
C ALA A 361 0.97 30.66 0.73
N TYR A 362 -0.26 31.01 0.38
CA TYR A 362 -1.47 30.42 0.97
C TYR A 362 -2.61 30.28 -0.07
N THR A 363 -3.19 29.10 -0.17
CA THR A 363 -4.44 28.87 -0.92
C THR A 363 -5.61 28.67 0.02
N GLY A 364 -6.76 29.25 -0.35
CA GLY A 364 -8.02 29.07 0.37
C GLY A 364 -8.80 27.87 -0.16
N SER A 365 -9.92 27.53 0.48
CA SER A 365 -10.71 26.33 0.14
C SER A 365 -11.30 26.35 -1.27
N SER A 366 -11.44 27.53 -1.88
CA SER A 366 -11.91 27.69 -3.25
C SER A 366 -10.76 27.89 -4.25
N GLY A 367 -9.52 28.00 -3.76
CA GLY A 367 -8.34 28.20 -4.60
C GLY A 367 -7.96 26.94 -5.37
N SER A 368 -7.52 27.10 -6.61
CA SER A 368 -6.93 26.00 -7.38
C SER A 368 -5.72 26.44 -8.20
N VAL A 369 -4.71 25.56 -8.30
CA VAL A 369 -3.51 25.76 -9.10
C VAL A 369 -3.29 24.47 -9.89
N LYS A 370 -3.31 24.57 -11.23
CA LYS A 370 -3.30 23.38 -12.08
C LYS A 370 -2.41 23.50 -13.30
N ASN A 371 -2.07 22.35 -13.88
CA ASN A 371 -1.50 22.23 -15.24
C ASN A 371 -0.23 23.06 -15.42
N LEU A 372 0.74 22.92 -14.52
CA LEU A 372 1.93 23.77 -14.48
C LEU A 372 3.19 22.92 -14.35
N THR A 373 4.25 23.28 -15.08
CA THR A 373 5.59 22.69 -14.90
C THR A 373 6.57 23.73 -14.36
N VAL A 374 7.34 23.36 -13.34
CA VAL A 374 8.49 24.14 -12.85
C VAL A 374 9.77 23.39 -13.20
N ASP A 375 10.56 23.98 -14.11
CA ASP A 375 11.75 23.36 -14.67
C ASP A 375 12.91 23.24 -13.68
N SER A 376 13.84 22.32 -13.96
CA SER A 376 15.06 22.06 -13.19
C SER A 376 16.03 23.25 -13.10
N SER A 377 15.92 24.24 -13.99
CA SER A 377 16.65 25.51 -13.88
C SER A 377 16.19 26.40 -12.72
N CYS A 378 15.07 26.09 -12.08
CA CYS A 378 14.58 26.81 -10.90
C CYS A 378 15.19 26.27 -9.60
N SER A 379 15.27 27.12 -8.58
CA SER A 379 15.65 26.75 -7.22
C SER A 379 14.89 27.56 -6.17
N PHE A 380 14.45 26.87 -5.12
CA PHE A 380 13.76 27.44 -3.97
C PHE A 380 14.65 27.30 -2.74
N THR A 381 15.15 28.40 -2.22
CA THR A 381 16.00 28.43 -1.01
C THR A 381 15.30 29.19 0.09
N PHE A 382 14.67 28.48 1.01
CA PHE A 382 13.79 29.07 2.02
C PHE A 382 14.54 29.60 3.24
N THR A 383 14.00 30.67 3.82
CA THR A 383 14.35 31.19 5.16
C THR A 383 13.11 31.14 6.05
N HIS A 384 13.25 30.73 7.30
CA HIS A 384 12.17 30.71 8.28
C HIS A 384 11.94 32.10 8.87
N THR A 385 10.75 32.30 9.41
CA THR A 385 10.43 33.50 10.19
C THR A 385 10.37 33.12 11.66
N ASN A 386 10.93 33.95 12.55
CA ASN A 386 10.99 33.67 14.00
C ASN A 386 9.63 33.76 14.72
N ALA A 387 8.50 33.58 14.03
CA ALA A 387 7.18 34.00 14.51
C ALA A 387 6.11 32.89 14.61
N ALA A 388 6.26 31.72 13.99
CA ALA A 388 5.30 30.61 14.07
C ALA A 388 5.84 29.33 13.38
N ASP A 389 5.00 28.30 13.27
CA ASP A 389 5.22 27.16 12.36
C ASP A 389 5.53 27.65 10.93
N ASN A 390 6.47 27.00 10.25
CA ASN A 390 6.90 27.36 8.89
C ASN A 390 6.31 26.40 7.86
N TYR A 391 5.75 26.94 6.77
CA TYR A 391 5.14 26.16 5.68
C TYR A 391 5.85 26.46 4.36
N LEU A 392 6.69 25.53 3.93
CA LEU A 392 7.65 25.74 2.86
C LEU A 392 7.41 24.72 1.76
N GLY A 393 6.91 25.17 0.60
CA GLY A 393 6.72 24.32 -0.58
C GLY A 393 6.91 25.13 -1.85
N ALA A 394 7.51 24.57 -2.89
CA ALA A 394 7.84 25.34 -4.11
C ALA A 394 6.59 25.96 -4.76
N ILE A 395 5.49 25.20 -4.79
CA ILE A 395 4.21 25.65 -5.35
C ILE A 395 3.38 26.34 -4.31
N VAL A 396 3.19 25.73 -3.15
CA VAL A 396 2.34 26.28 -2.09
C VAL A 396 2.95 26.10 -0.70
N GLY A 397 2.98 27.16 0.10
CA GLY A 397 3.32 27.04 1.53
C GLY A 397 2.22 26.30 2.29
N TYR A 398 1.03 26.90 2.37
CA TYR A 398 -0.12 26.38 3.12
C TYR A 398 -1.34 26.15 2.22
N ASN A 399 -1.75 24.89 2.08
CA ASN A 399 -2.78 24.46 1.14
C ASN A 399 -4.12 24.13 1.82
N ARG A 400 -5.17 24.88 1.46
CA ARG A 400 -6.57 24.51 1.72
C ARG A 400 -7.37 24.23 0.45
N GLY A 401 -6.80 24.55 -0.72
CA GLY A 401 -7.43 24.43 -2.02
C GLY A 401 -7.01 23.16 -2.76
N VAL A 402 -6.97 23.22 -4.09
CA VAL A 402 -6.59 22.11 -4.96
C VAL A 402 -5.31 22.44 -5.72
N ILE A 403 -4.28 21.62 -5.56
CA ILE A 403 -3.11 21.60 -6.43
C ILE A 403 -3.21 20.34 -7.28
N ASP A 404 -3.28 20.48 -8.60
CA ASP A 404 -3.59 19.34 -9.48
C ASP A 404 -2.78 19.36 -10.77
N ASN A 405 -2.22 18.22 -11.18
CA ASN A 405 -1.40 18.13 -12.39
C ASN A 405 -0.26 19.16 -12.43
N VAL A 406 0.55 19.19 -11.37
CA VAL A 406 1.73 20.06 -11.26
C VAL A 406 3.00 19.21 -11.18
N SER A 407 3.98 19.53 -12.01
CA SER A 407 5.29 18.86 -12.05
C SER A 407 6.41 19.82 -11.67
N VAL A 408 7.25 19.43 -10.71
CA VAL A 408 8.34 20.28 -10.19
C VAL A 408 9.66 19.52 -10.25
N PHE A 409 10.62 20.05 -10.99
CA PHE A 409 11.98 19.51 -11.14
C PHE A 409 13.04 20.36 -10.43
N ALA A 410 12.60 21.42 -9.75
CA ALA A 410 13.45 22.42 -9.10
C ALA A 410 14.09 21.91 -7.80
N GLY A 411 15.31 22.38 -7.52
CA GLY A 411 15.96 22.15 -6.23
C GLY A 411 15.28 22.90 -5.10
N VAL A 412 15.15 22.26 -3.93
CA VAL A 412 14.61 22.83 -2.69
C VAL A 412 15.66 22.72 -1.58
N ALA A 413 15.94 23.82 -0.90
CA ALA A 413 16.91 23.87 0.19
C ALA A 413 16.50 24.87 1.28
N MET A 414 17.19 24.80 2.41
CA MET A 414 17.10 25.79 3.49
C MET A 414 18.35 26.68 3.47
N ALA A 415 18.18 28.00 3.55
CA ALA A 415 19.26 28.95 3.75
C ALA A 415 19.66 29.06 5.24
N ASP A 416 18.73 28.78 6.15
CA ASP A 416 18.99 28.96 7.58
C ASP A 416 19.96 27.94 8.14
N ALA A 417 20.67 28.33 9.19
CA ALA A 417 21.49 27.42 9.97
C ALA A 417 20.67 26.63 11.00
N SER A 418 19.47 27.08 11.35
CA SER A 418 18.62 26.39 12.33
C SER A 418 17.15 26.74 12.20
N VAL A 419 16.30 25.94 12.84
CA VAL A 419 14.89 26.25 13.07
C VAL A 419 14.49 25.96 14.52
N ASP A 420 13.65 26.85 15.06
CA ASP A 420 13.15 26.75 16.44
C ASP A 420 11.68 26.30 16.51
N TYR A 421 10.94 26.41 15.41
CA TYR A 421 9.52 26.04 15.32
C TYR A 421 9.28 24.84 14.40
N VAL A 422 8.07 24.29 14.43
CA VAL A 422 7.69 23.18 13.53
C VAL A 422 7.81 23.68 12.10
N THR A 423 8.60 22.97 11.30
CA THR A 423 8.83 23.34 9.89
C THR A 423 8.36 22.22 8.99
N TYR A 424 7.43 22.54 8.08
CA TYR A 424 6.90 21.65 7.07
C TYR A 424 7.52 21.99 5.73
N LEU A 425 8.47 21.18 5.27
CA LEU A 425 9.16 21.34 4.00
C LEU A 425 8.67 20.29 2.99
N GLY A 426 7.99 20.74 1.94
CA GLY A 426 7.59 19.92 0.80
C GLY A 426 8.29 20.34 -0.49
N GLY A 427 8.50 19.40 -1.40
CA GLY A 427 8.88 19.76 -2.76
C GLY A 427 7.79 20.55 -3.50
N ILE A 428 6.51 20.27 -3.23
CA ILE A 428 5.35 20.97 -3.83
C ILE A 428 4.62 21.81 -2.79
N ALA A 429 4.16 21.18 -1.70
CA ALA A 429 3.35 21.80 -0.68
C ALA A 429 4.03 21.76 0.69
N GLY A 430 4.12 22.87 1.42
CA GLY A 430 4.61 22.84 2.80
C GLY A 430 3.65 22.04 3.68
N ARG A 431 2.45 22.57 3.89
CA ARG A 431 1.41 21.97 4.74
C ARG A 431 0.09 21.86 3.99
N VAL A 432 -0.50 20.67 4.00
CA VAL A 432 -1.86 20.40 3.51
C VAL A 432 -2.80 20.31 4.71
N VAL A 433 -3.89 21.09 4.69
CA VAL A 433 -4.87 21.09 5.79
C VAL A 433 -6.16 20.42 5.35
N VAL A 434 -7.10 21.16 4.77
CA VAL A 434 -8.33 20.61 4.17
C VAL A 434 -8.24 20.52 2.64
N GLY A 435 -7.07 20.86 2.10
CA GLY A 435 -6.82 20.90 0.66
C GLY A 435 -6.43 19.55 0.08
N LYS A 436 -6.30 19.52 -1.24
CA LYS A 436 -5.87 18.37 -2.02
C LYS A 436 -4.61 18.67 -2.81
N VAL A 437 -3.72 17.70 -2.91
CA VAL A 437 -2.61 17.67 -3.87
C VAL A 437 -2.77 16.39 -4.69
N THR A 438 -3.10 16.51 -5.96
CA THR A 438 -3.50 15.38 -6.82
C THR A 438 -2.70 15.35 -8.12
N ASN A 439 -2.40 14.15 -8.64
CA ASN A 439 -1.75 13.99 -9.95
C ASN A 439 -0.43 14.80 -10.09
N CYS A 440 0.30 14.98 -8.98
CA CYS A 440 1.48 15.84 -8.97
C CYS A 440 2.77 15.03 -8.97
N CYS A 441 3.84 15.58 -9.54
CA CYS A 441 5.17 14.97 -9.57
C CYS A 441 6.21 15.93 -9.00
N TYR A 442 7.04 15.45 -8.07
CA TYR A 442 8.25 16.16 -7.66
C TYR A 442 9.48 15.32 -7.98
N ALA A 443 10.37 15.84 -8.84
CA ALA A 443 11.58 15.17 -9.29
C ALA A 443 12.86 16.02 -9.09
N GLY A 444 12.79 17.05 -8.25
CA GLY A 444 13.94 17.85 -7.86
C GLY A 444 14.74 17.23 -6.69
N ALA A 445 15.80 17.92 -6.28
CA ALA A 445 16.57 17.56 -5.10
C ALA A 445 16.15 18.40 -3.89
N ILE A 446 15.84 17.75 -2.76
CA ILE A 446 15.67 18.37 -1.45
C ILE A 446 16.96 18.14 -0.64
N THR A 447 17.71 19.21 -0.35
CA THR A 447 19.02 19.10 0.33
C THR A 447 19.06 19.93 1.60
N ILE A 448 19.38 19.27 2.72
CA ILE A 448 19.59 19.91 4.03
C ILE A 448 21.00 19.57 4.54
N GLY A 449 21.85 20.59 4.65
CA GLY A 449 23.28 20.45 4.94
C GLY A 449 23.65 20.23 6.42
N GLU A 450 24.90 19.82 6.67
CA GLU A 450 25.44 19.50 8.01
C GLU A 450 25.46 20.68 9.00
N GLY A 451 25.38 21.91 8.49
CA GLY A 451 25.29 23.12 9.28
C GLY A 451 23.91 23.34 9.91
N PHE A 452 22.87 22.63 9.45
CA PHE A 452 21.49 22.83 9.87
C PHE A 452 21.19 22.19 11.22
N ALA A 453 20.48 22.90 12.11
CA ALA A 453 20.05 22.42 13.42
C ALA A 453 18.54 22.57 13.64
N ILE A 454 17.91 21.53 14.18
CA ILE A 454 16.52 21.57 14.68
C ILE A 454 16.61 21.67 16.20
N ASN A 455 16.07 22.72 16.82
CA ASN A 455 16.31 23.02 18.24
C ASN A 455 15.18 22.65 19.22
N GLU A 456 13.90 22.75 18.82
CA GLU A 456 12.78 22.52 19.77
C GLU A 456 11.63 21.64 19.27
N LYS A 457 10.94 21.97 18.17
CA LYS A 457 9.57 21.42 17.94
C LYS A 457 9.37 20.43 16.80
N GLY A 458 10.29 20.37 15.84
CA GLY A 458 10.31 19.31 14.81
C GLY A 458 10.40 19.79 13.37
N PHE A 459 10.91 18.93 12.50
CA PHE A 459 11.09 19.18 11.07
C PHE A 459 10.47 18.04 10.28
N THR A 460 9.53 18.36 9.39
CA THR A 460 8.86 17.38 8.53
C THR A 460 9.23 17.66 7.08
N LEU A 461 9.65 16.61 6.38
CA LEU A 461 10.15 16.69 5.01
C LEU A 461 9.39 15.68 4.15
N GLY A 462 8.81 16.15 3.05
CA GLY A 462 8.23 15.30 2.00
C GLY A 462 8.60 15.75 0.60
N GLY A 463 8.77 14.81 -0.33
CA GLY A 463 8.95 15.16 -1.75
C GLY A 463 7.75 15.89 -2.33
N ILE A 464 6.52 15.50 -1.93
CA ILE A 464 5.29 16.19 -2.33
C ILE A 464 4.86 17.18 -1.27
N ALA A 465 4.64 16.70 -0.04
CA ALA A 465 4.13 17.52 1.05
C ALA A 465 4.96 17.40 2.33
N GLY A 466 5.32 18.53 2.95
CA GLY A 466 5.96 18.51 4.27
C GLY A 466 5.09 17.83 5.32
N GLY A 467 3.77 18.04 5.28
CA GLY A 467 2.82 17.25 6.06
C GLY A 467 1.35 17.55 5.79
N ILE A 468 0.48 16.62 6.19
CA ILE A 468 -0.97 16.75 6.23
C ILE A 468 -1.38 16.87 7.69
N SER A 469 -2.04 17.95 8.08
CA SER A 469 -2.33 18.22 9.50
C SER A 469 -3.80 18.10 9.90
N ASN A 470 -4.67 17.66 8.99
CA ASN A 470 -6.09 17.49 9.24
C ASN A 470 -6.60 16.27 8.45
N ALA A 471 -7.57 15.56 9.02
CA ALA A 471 -8.14 14.33 8.46
C ALA A 471 -8.75 14.50 7.05
N ALA A 472 -9.22 15.70 6.71
CA ALA A 472 -9.78 16.01 5.39
C ALA A 472 -8.72 16.32 4.32
N GLY A 473 -7.44 16.45 4.70
CA GLY A 473 -6.36 16.71 3.76
C GLY A 473 -6.01 15.46 2.96
N ILE A 474 -5.76 15.65 1.66
CA ILE A 474 -5.53 14.54 0.72
C ILE A 474 -4.27 14.80 -0.11
N VAL A 475 -3.41 13.79 -0.20
CA VAL A 475 -2.37 13.67 -1.22
C VAL A 475 -2.66 12.40 -1.99
N GLN A 476 -2.97 12.50 -3.28
CA GLN A 476 -3.47 11.37 -4.07
C GLN A 476 -2.82 11.32 -5.46
N ASP A 477 -2.52 10.12 -5.95
CA ASP A 477 -1.98 9.88 -7.29
C ASP A 477 -0.72 10.71 -7.60
N CYS A 478 0.11 10.94 -6.58
CA CYS A 478 1.33 11.72 -6.70
C CYS A 478 2.57 10.84 -6.80
N SER A 479 3.60 11.34 -7.46
CA SER A 479 4.88 10.64 -7.62
C SER A 479 6.08 11.44 -7.14
N PHE A 480 6.93 10.82 -6.34
CA PHE A 480 8.23 11.37 -5.96
C PHE A 480 9.33 10.74 -6.84
N GLY A 481 9.81 11.55 -7.80
CA GLY A 481 10.88 11.24 -8.75
C GLY A 481 12.25 11.86 -8.40
N GLY A 482 12.39 12.44 -7.20
CA GLY A 482 13.54 13.26 -6.81
C GLY A 482 14.52 12.57 -5.83
N THR A 483 15.36 13.38 -5.19
CA THR A 483 16.25 12.93 -4.11
C THR A 483 16.03 13.74 -2.84
N ILE A 484 16.12 13.09 -1.68
CA ILE A 484 16.14 13.73 -0.37
C ILE A 484 17.48 13.41 0.28
N ASP A 485 18.27 14.43 0.65
CA ASP A 485 19.50 14.27 1.42
C ASP A 485 19.47 15.19 2.64
N PHE A 486 19.23 14.59 3.81
CA PHE A 486 19.27 15.29 5.09
C PHE A 486 20.56 14.94 5.84
N SER A 487 21.35 15.95 6.21
CA SER A 487 22.61 15.77 6.95
C SER A 487 22.72 16.67 8.19
N GLY A 488 21.65 17.36 8.55
CA GLY A 488 21.58 18.26 9.71
C GLY A 488 21.64 17.53 11.06
N ARG A 489 21.43 18.29 12.14
CA ARG A 489 21.33 17.81 13.51
C ARG A 489 19.94 18.07 14.08
N ALA A 490 19.39 17.12 14.83
CA ALA A 490 18.11 17.24 15.50
C ALA A 490 18.29 17.17 17.02
N ILE A 491 18.36 18.32 17.66
CA ILE A 491 18.52 18.46 19.11
C ILE A 491 17.14 18.76 19.69
N SER A 492 16.69 17.98 20.67
CA SER A 492 15.42 18.23 21.33
C SER A 492 15.55 18.09 22.83
N THR A 493 14.95 19.03 23.55
CA THR A 493 14.71 18.94 24.99
C THR A 493 13.49 18.07 25.29
N ASP A 494 12.51 18.02 24.39
CA ASP A 494 11.36 17.10 24.47
C ASP A 494 11.74 15.73 23.89
N ARG A 495 11.77 14.75 24.80
CA ARG A 495 12.16 13.37 24.56
C ARG A 495 10.99 12.44 24.25
N SER A 496 9.78 12.97 24.08
CA SER A 496 8.56 12.17 23.92
C SER A 496 8.13 11.97 22.46
N SER A 497 8.50 12.88 21.55
CA SER A 497 8.02 12.90 20.16
C SER A 497 9.16 12.94 19.13
N PRO A 498 8.97 12.42 17.90
CA PRO A 498 9.94 12.57 16.84
C PRO A 498 10.14 14.03 16.46
N THR A 499 11.39 14.40 16.26
CA THR A 499 11.79 15.76 15.88
C THR A 499 12.17 15.85 14.41
N LEU A 500 12.30 14.70 13.74
CA LEU A 500 12.54 14.63 12.31
C LEU A 500 11.64 13.56 11.68
N HIS A 501 10.88 13.97 10.66
CA HIS A 501 10.01 13.10 9.89
C HIS A 501 10.37 13.23 8.41
N ILE A 502 10.79 12.14 7.79
CA ILE A 502 11.17 12.11 6.38
C ILE A 502 10.24 11.14 5.66
N GLY A 503 9.49 11.63 4.69
CA GLY A 503 8.75 10.81 3.74
C GLY A 503 9.23 11.10 2.32
N GLY A 504 9.33 10.09 1.46
CA GLY A 504 9.53 10.36 0.03
C GLY A 504 8.38 11.20 -0.55
N VAL A 505 7.14 10.98 -0.07
CA VAL A 505 5.95 11.73 -0.51
C VAL A 505 5.49 12.71 0.56
N VAL A 506 5.20 12.25 1.78
CA VAL A 506 4.67 13.06 2.89
C VAL A 506 5.49 12.90 4.16
N GLY A 507 5.97 13.99 4.77
CA GLY A 507 6.71 13.90 6.03
C GLY A 507 5.87 13.38 7.20
N ASN A 508 4.76 14.06 7.51
CA ASN A 508 3.85 13.71 8.60
C ASN A 508 2.40 13.73 8.11
N ASN A 509 1.66 12.63 8.26
CA ASN A 509 0.30 12.46 7.75
C ASN A 509 -0.74 12.34 8.87
N ALA A 510 -1.75 13.22 8.87
CA ALA A 510 -2.98 13.10 9.66
C ALA A 510 -4.25 12.92 8.79
N GLY A 511 -4.11 12.89 7.46
CA GLY A 511 -5.20 12.74 6.49
C GLY A 511 -5.02 11.50 5.62
N THR A 512 -5.26 11.62 4.31
CA THR A 512 -5.19 10.49 3.38
C THR A 512 -4.03 10.65 2.39
N VAL A 513 -3.21 9.60 2.28
CA VAL A 513 -2.22 9.42 1.22
C VAL A 513 -2.65 8.18 0.42
N ASP A 514 -3.02 8.36 -0.85
CA ASP A 514 -3.62 7.30 -1.67
C ASP A 514 -3.00 7.25 -3.07
N GLY A 515 -2.73 6.05 -3.60
CA GLY A 515 -2.21 5.88 -4.97
C GLY A 515 -0.83 6.51 -5.22
N CYS A 516 -0.08 6.85 -4.17
CA CYS A 516 1.17 7.59 -4.28
C CYS A 516 2.38 6.67 -4.42
N ASN A 517 3.32 7.06 -5.27
CA ASN A 517 4.53 6.27 -5.53
C ASN A 517 5.81 7.06 -5.31
N SER A 518 6.80 6.40 -4.73
CA SER A 518 8.18 6.88 -4.73
C SER A 518 8.92 6.07 -5.79
N LEU A 519 9.45 6.73 -6.80
CA LEU A 519 10.00 6.09 -8.00
C LEU A 519 11.49 5.76 -7.84
N SER A 520 11.96 4.81 -8.64
CA SER A 520 13.40 4.54 -8.75
C SER A 520 14.11 5.75 -9.37
N ASN A 521 14.77 6.53 -8.52
CA ASN A 521 15.37 7.82 -8.87
C ASN A 521 16.89 7.69 -9.07
N PRO A 522 17.56 8.72 -9.63
CA PRO A 522 19.02 8.77 -9.63
C PRO A 522 19.57 8.53 -8.22
N VAL A 523 20.38 7.49 -8.11
CA VAL A 523 21.00 7.04 -6.88
C VAL A 523 22.11 8.00 -6.48
N LEU A 524 21.98 8.65 -5.33
CA LEU A 524 23.10 9.39 -4.74
C LEU A 524 24.04 8.40 -4.08
N THR A 525 25.28 8.30 -4.59
CA THR A 525 26.30 7.45 -3.97
C THR A 525 27.05 8.19 -2.86
N TYR A 526 27.46 7.46 -1.83
CA TYR A 526 28.28 7.97 -0.73
C TYR A 526 29.17 6.85 -0.20
N THR A 527 30.46 7.11 -0.05
CA THR A 527 31.45 6.11 0.37
C THR A 527 31.96 6.42 1.78
N ILE A 528 31.98 5.41 2.65
CA ILE A 528 32.61 5.47 3.99
C ILE A 528 33.58 4.31 4.12
N GLY A 529 34.87 4.61 4.30
CA GLY A 529 35.89 3.56 4.24
C GLY A 529 35.89 2.91 2.84
N ASP A 530 35.78 1.58 2.79
CA ASP A 530 35.76 0.80 1.54
C ASP A 530 34.34 0.54 1.00
N ASP A 531 33.29 0.92 1.74
CA ASP A 531 31.91 0.62 1.39
C ASP A 531 31.23 1.82 0.69
N THR A 532 30.50 1.57 -0.41
CA THR A 532 29.74 2.58 -1.16
C THR A 532 28.24 2.32 -1.04
N PHE A 533 27.49 3.35 -0.63
CA PHE A 533 26.06 3.32 -0.40
C PHE A 533 25.33 4.15 -1.42
N ALA A 534 24.07 3.79 -1.64
CA ALA A 534 23.20 4.28 -2.67
C ALA A 534 21.84 4.54 -2.03
N GLY A 535 21.22 5.69 -2.31
CA GLY A 535 19.87 5.96 -1.82
C GLY A 535 19.30 7.23 -2.44
N ALA A 536 18.03 7.18 -2.83
CA ALA A 536 17.30 8.36 -3.25
C ALA A 536 16.79 9.15 -2.04
N ILE A 537 16.53 8.46 -0.92
CA ILE A 537 16.22 9.07 0.37
C ILE A 537 17.38 8.74 1.32
N ARG A 538 18.11 9.78 1.73
CA ARG A 538 19.29 9.66 2.58
C ARG A 538 19.15 10.49 3.83
N ASN A 539 19.49 9.87 4.93
CA ASN A 539 19.48 10.50 6.23
C ASN A 539 20.82 10.24 6.93
N ARG A 540 21.62 11.31 6.97
CA ARG A 540 23.00 11.36 7.47
C ARG A 540 23.11 12.15 8.77
N THR A 541 22.02 12.18 9.54
CA THR A 541 21.92 12.98 10.76
C THR A 541 23.01 12.59 11.76
N LYS A 542 23.80 13.55 12.25
CA LYS A 542 24.87 13.26 13.24
C LYS A 542 24.34 13.03 14.66
N GLN A 543 23.18 13.62 14.97
CA GLN A 543 22.58 13.61 16.30
C GLN A 543 21.06 13.74 16.18
N SER A 544 20.28 12.78 16.70
CA SER A 544 18.82 12.87 16.74
C SER A 544 18.22 12.06 17.88
N TYR A 545 17.41 12.71 18.72
CA TYR A 545 16.73 12.00 19.80
C TYR A 545 15.75 10.94 19.24
N HIS A 546 14.86 11.34 18.33
CA HIS A 546 13.83 10.51 17.69
C HIS A 546 13.68 10.91 16.22
N MET A 547 13.73 9.93 15.31
CA MET A 547 13.48 10.17 13.88
C MET A 547 12.64 9.07 13.23
N THR A 548 11.86 9.48 12.22
CA THR A 548 11.02 8.59 11.42
C THR A 548 11.29 8.78 9.94
N GLU A 549 11.38 7.68 9.21
CA GLU A 549 11.69 7.69 7.79
C GLU A 549 10.87 6.65 7.04
N GLY A 550 10.19 7.09 5.98
CA GLY A 550 9.44 6.22 5.08
C GLY A 550 9.69 6.59 3.63
N GLY A 551 9.69 5.59 2.74
CA GLY A 551 9.75 5.84 1.30
C GLY A 551 8.53 6.62 0.80
N ILE A 552 7.39 6.52 1.50
CA ILE A 552 6.18 7.30 1.21
C ILE A 552 5.90 8.28 2.35
N VAL A 553 5.74 7.79 3.58
CA VAL A 553 5.34 8.60 4.74
C VAL A 553 6.31 8.45 5.90
N GLY A 554 6.80 9.56 6.47
CA GLY A 554 7.62 9.49 7.69
C GLY A 554 6.82 9.01 8.90
N THR A 555 5.79 9.74 9.29
CA THR A 555 4.85 9.37 10.37
C THR A 555 3.41 9.41 9.89
N ASN A 556 2.63 8.38 10.24
CA ASN A 556 1.23 8.24 9.87
C ASN A 556 0.30 8.17 11.09
N ARG A 557 -0.65 9.10 11.16
CA ARG A 557 -1.84 9.11 12.02
C ARG A 557 -3.15 8.93 11.25
N GLY A 558 -3.11 9.07 9.93
CA GLY A 558 -4.27 8.91 9.06
C GLY A 558 -4.19 7.62 8.25
N SER A 559 -4.50 7.71 6.95
CA SER A 559 -4.54 6.56 6.04
C SER A 559 -3.44 6.65 4.99
N VAL A 560 -2.71 5.55 4.80
CA VAL A 560 -1.78 5.33 3.69
C VAL A 560 -2.27 4.10 2.93
N ILE A 561 -2.76 4.30 1.70
CA ILE A 561 -3.47 3.27 0.94
C ILE A 561 -2.93 3.22 -0.50
N ASN A 562 -2.85 2.03 -1.11
CA ASN A 562 -2.46 1.89 -2.53
C ASN A 562 -1.11 2.52 -2.88
N CYS A 563 -0.16 2.57 -1.95
CA CYS A 563 1.12 3.26 -2.15
C CYS A 563 2.27 2.28 -2.44
N GLY A 564 3.21 2.69 -3.29
CA GLY A 564 4.36 1.89 -3.69
C GLY A 564 5.70 2.60 -3.49
N ASN A 565 6.67 1.96 -2.83
CA ASN A 565 8.04 2.47 -2.75
C ASN A 565 9.01 1.69 -3.65
N GLU A 566 9.61 2.40 -4.60
CA GLU A 566 10.68 1.94 -5.49
C GLU A 566 11.98 2.77 -5.33
N ALA A 567 11.97 3.77 -4.44
CA ALA A 567 13.16 4.55 -4.08
C ALA A 567 13.95 3.89 -2.95
N GLU A 568 15.26 3.68 -3.18
CA GLU A 568 16.15 3.12 -2.16
C GLU A 568 16.31 4.08 -0.98
N ILE A 569 16.14 3.54 0.22
CA ILE A 569 16.30 4.25 1.49
C ILE A 569 17.66 3.87 2.08
N ALA A 570 18.50 4.87 2.33
CA ALA A 570 19.81 4.67 2.93
C ALA A 570 20.01 5.56 4.16
N ASN A 571 20.08 4.90 5.32
CA ASN A 571 20.31 5.54 6.60
C ASN A 571 21.76 5.42 7.02
N PHE A 572 22.39 6.56 7.28
CA PHE A 572 23.77 6.64 7.73
C PHE A 572 23.94 7.60 8.90
N VAL A 573 23.58 7.16 10.11
CA VAL A 573 23.74 7.97 11.32
C VAL A 573 25.03 7.56 12.03
N LEU A 574 26.07 8.38 11.82
CA LEU A 574 27.34 8.30 12.56
C LEU A 574 27.30 9.21 13.78
N THR A 575 27.43 8.62 14.97
CA THR A 575 27.96 9.33 16.13
C THR A 575 29.49 9.40 16.05
N THR A 576 30.05 10.25 15.18
CA THR A 576 31.48 10.58 15.25
C THR A 576 31.69 11.79 16.15
N GLY A 577 32.15 11.55 17.38
CA GLY A 577 32.58 12.61 18.29
C GLY A 577 33.32 12.02 19.49
N THR A 578 34.64 12.04 19.45
CA THR A 578 35.58 11.54 20.48
C THR A 578 35.56 12.30 21.82
N ASN A 579 34.52 13.09 22.12
CA ASN A 579 34.47 13.96 23.29
C ASN A 579 33.14 13.93 24.07
N ASP A 580 32.29 12.91 23.92
CA ASP A 580 31.12 12.78 24.79
C ASP A 580 31.50 12.11 26.12
N THR A 581 31.74 12.94 27.12
CA THR A 581 31.63 12.53 28.52
C THR A 581 30.30 11.83 28.71
N ALA A 582 30.28 10.74 29.50
CA ALA A 582 29.22 9.75 29.64
C ALA A 582 27.77 10.22 29.98
N SER A 583 27.45 11.52 29.92
CA SER A 583 26.12 12.11 30.12
C SER A 583 25.36 12.50 28.85
N ASP A 584 26.03 12.66 27.70
CA ASP A 584 25.47 13.36 26.52
C ASP A 584 25.16 12.43 25.32
N ASP A 585 24.62 11.24 25.62
CA ASP A 585 24.13 10.28 24.63
C ASP A 585 22.86 10.75 23.89
N ASN A 586 23.05 11.45 22.78
CA ASN A 586 21.99 12.24 22.16
C ASN A 586 21.22 11.57 21.00
N SER A 587 21.69 10.43 20.45
CA SER A 587 20.94 9.66 19.42
C SER A 587 20.30 8.38 19.97
N ARG A 588 18.96 8.31 20.00
CA ARG A 588 18.27 7.21 20.71
C ARG A 588 17.35 6.34 19.85
N TYR A 589 16.37 6.91 19.14
CA TYR A 589 15.36 6.11 18.43
C TYR A 589 15.29 6.46 16.95
N MET A 590 15.25 5.43 16.11
CA MET A 590 15.12 5.54 14.67
C MET A 590 14.11 4.50 14.17
N TYR A 591 13.07 4.98 13.47
CA TYR A 591 12.00 4.14 12.91
C TYR A 591 12.01 4.27 11.40
N VAL A 592 12.31 3.18 10.70
CA VAL A 592 12.47 3.18 9.24
C VAL A 592 11.57 2.14 8.62
N GLY A 593 10.74 2.55 7.67
CA GLY A 593 9.94 1.67 6.83
C GLY A 593 10.22 1.93 5.36
N GLY A 594 10.12 0.93 4.50
CA GLY A 594 10.11 1.18 3.05
C GLY A 594 8.91 2.03 2.62
N VAL A 595 7.78 1.95 3.32
CA VAL A 595 6.59 2.79 3.06
C VAL A 595 6.38 3.81 4.16
N VAL A 596 6.25 3.35 5.42
CA VAL A 596 5.95 4.20 6.59
C VAL A 596 6.98 4.04 7.70
N GLY A 597 7.59 5.12 8.18
CA GLY A 597 8.51 5.06 9.31
C GLY A 597 7.80 4.66 10.61
N TRP A 598 6.78 5.42 11.00
CA TRP A 598 5.95 5.14 12.18
C TRP A 598 4.46 5.26 11.88
N ASN A 599 3.73 4.16 12.04
CA ASN A 599 2.27 4.14 12.07
C ASN A 599 1.76 4.21 13.52
N THR A 600 1.01 5.26 13.87
CA THR A 600 0.46 5.43 15.21
C THR A 600 -0.80 4.57 15.41
N ASP A 601 -1.35 4.60 16.61
CA ASP A 601 -2.56 3.89 17.03
C ASP A 601 -3.81 4.25 16.23
N GLU A 602 -3.93 5.50 15.77
CA GLU A 602 -4.99 5.96 14.86
C GLU A 602 -4.71 5.62 13.38
N GLY A 603 -3.49 5.21 13.05
CA GLY A 603 -3.03 5.10 11.68
C GLY A 603 -3.38 3.78 11.00
N THR A 604 -3.68 3.85 9.70
CA THR A 604 -3.91 2.69 8.83
C THR A 604 -2.92 2.67 7.67
N VAL A 605 -2.28 1.53 7.44
CA VAL A 605 -1.45 1.25 6.26
C VAL A 605 -2.04 0.05 5.54
N SER A 606 -2.50 0.22 4.30
CA SER A 606 -3.09 -0.88 3.56
C SER A 606 -2.81 -0.87 2.07
N GLN A 607 -2.82 -2.05 1.44
CA GLN A 607 -2.60 -2.18 -0.02
C GLN A 607 -1.30 -1.51 -0.47
N CYS A 608 -0.25 -1.59 0.37
CA CYS A 608 1.02 -0.92 0.14
C CYS A 608 2.13 -1.92 -0.18
N SER A 609 3.04 -1.55 -1.07
CA SER A 609 4.18 -2.39 -1.42
C SER A 609 5.51 -1.65 -1.32
N ASN A 610 6.54 -2.34 -0.83
CA ASN A 610 7.92 -1.88 -0.95
C ASN A 610 8.69 -2.81 -1.88
N LYS A 611 9.29 -2.26 -2.94
CA LYS A 611 10.16 -2.99 -3.86
C LYS A 611 11.62 -2.55 -3.74
N ALA A 612 11.89 -1.42 -3.08
CA ALA A 612 13.22 -0.87 -2.95
C ALA A 612 13.97 -1.43 -1.74
N SER A 613 15.30 -1.39 -1.80
CA SER A 613 16.11 -1.77 -0.66
C SER A 613 15.99 -0.76 0.48
N VAL A 614 16.00 -1.26 1.71
CA VAL A 614 16.13 -0.46 2.93
C VAL A 614 17.46 -0.81 3.58
N ASN A 615 18.40 0.13 3.53
CA ASN A 615 19.78 -0.07 3.94
C ASN A 615 20.12 0.77 5.17
N MET A 616 20.45 0.08 6.24
CA MET A 616 20.72 0.66 7.56
C MET A 616 22.21 0.51 7.90
N GLN A 617 22.89 1.64 8.02
CA GLN A 617 24.27 1.74 8.47
C GLN A 617 24.41 2.76 9.60
N CYS A 618 23.98 2.39 10.80
CA CYS A 618 23.81 3.38 11.84
C CYS A 618 24.11 2.87 13.25
N THR A 619 24.53 3.77 14.12
CA THR A 619 24.80 3.54 15.55
C THR A 619 23.70 3.94 16.56
N PRO A 620 22.50 4.46 16.20
CA PRO A 620 21.43 4.71 17.17
C PRO A 620 21.11 3.49 18.03
N ARG A 621 20.74 3.76 19.28
CA ARG A 621 20.53 2.73 20.29
C ARG A 621 19.36 1.84 20.00
N HIS A 622 18.22 2.40 19.62
CA HIS A 622 16.98 1.69 19.38
C HIS A 622 16.57 1.85 17.93
N GLN A 623 16.65 0.76 17.17
CA GLN A 623 16.35 0.72 15.76
C GLN A 623 15.13 -0.16 15.53
N LYS A 624 14.12 0.39 14.84
CA LYS A 624 12.92 -0.33 14.43
C LYS A 624 12.82 -0.23 12.92
N VAL A 625 13.01 -1.34 12.23
CA VAL A 625 13.21 -1.37 10.78
C VAL A 625 12.27 -2.37 10.16
N GLY A 626 11.43 -1.91 9.24
CA GLY A 626 10.49 -2.70 8.47
C GLY A 626 10.67 -2.49 6.98
N GLY A 627 10.35 -3.48 6.16
CA GLY A 627 10.28 -3.28 4.72
C GLY A 627 9.06 -2.46 4.32
N VAL A 628 7.99 -2.48 5.11
CA VAL A 628 6.83 -1.60 4.91
C VAL A 628 6.72 -0.60 6.06
N VAL A 629 6.64 -1.06 7.31
CA VAL A 629 6.45 -0.21 8.49
C VAL A 629 7.56 -0.39 9.52
N GLY A 630 8.26 0.67 9.90
CA GLY A 630 9.29 0.60 10.94
C GLY A 630 8.71 0.29 12.32
N TYR A 631 7.80 1.16 12.78
CA TYR A 631 7.08 0.99 14.04
C TYR A 631 5.57 1.03 13.82
N ASN A 632 4.83 0.01 14.24
CA ASN A 632 3.39 -0.06 14.08
C ASN A 632 2.66 -0.09 15.44
N LYS A 633 1.71 0.83 15.60
CA LYS A 633 0.69 0.82 16.66
C LYS A 633 -0.75 0.73 16.18
N GLY A 634 -1.00 0.93 14.90
CA GLY A 634 -2.33 0.87 14.29
C GLY A 634 -2.44 -0.35 13.38
N SER A 635 -3.25 -0.24 12.32
CA SER A 635 -3.50 -1.37 11.42
C SER A 635 -2.53 -1.40 10.24
N VAL A 636 -2.05 -2.60 9.90
CA VAL A 636 -1.27 -2.88 8.69
C VAL A 636 -1.93 -4.05 7.97
N SER A 637 -2.35 -3.88 6.72
CA SER A 637 -3.05 -4.95 6.01
C SER A 637 -2.82 -4.98 4.51
N VAL A 638 -2.83 -6.17 3.90
CA VAL A 638 -2.63 -6.34 2.45
C VAL A 638 -1.35 -5.60 2.01
N CYS A 639 -0.23 -5.90 2.66
CA CYS A 639 1.02 -5.19 2.44
C CYS A 639 2.17 -6.16 2.19
N ASP A 640 3.00 -5.83 1.20
CA ASP A 640 4.04 -6.73 0.70
C ASP A 640 5.40 -6.05 0.68
N ASN A 641 6.42 -6.73 1.21
CA ASN A 641 7.81 -6.31 1.03
C ASN A 641 8.53 -7.24 0.05
N ASN A 642 8.96 -6.68 -1.08
CA ASN A 642 9.80 -7.33 -2.08
C ASN A 642 11.25 -6.80 -2.04
N GLY A 643 11.48 -5.67 -1.35
CA GLY A 643 12.77 -5.03 -1.24
C GLY A 643 13.70 -5.74 -0.25
N LYS A 644 15.01 -5.73 -0.53
CA LYS A 644 16.02 -6.26 0.40
C LYS A 644 16.18 -5.34 1.61
N LEU A 645 16.24 -5.93 2.80
CA LEU A 645 16.60 -5.20 4.03
C LEU A 645 18.03 -5.56 4.41
N THR A 646 18.90 -4.55 4.50
CA THR A 646 20.28 -4.75 4.97
C THR A 646 20.51 -3.93 6.22
N VAL A 647 20.94 -4.58 7.30
CA VAL A 647 21.39 -3.90 8.53
C VAL A 647 22.85 -4.26 8.79
N SER A 648 23.69 -3.23 8.86
CA SER A 648 25.08 -3.36 9.28
C SER A 648 25.46 -2.25 10.22
N THR A 649 25.96 -2.57 11.41
CA THR A 649 26.31 -1.56 12.41
C THR A 649 27.81 -1.57 12.67
N THR A 650 28.42 -0.38 12.72
CA THR A 650 29.88 -0.18 12.72
C THR A 650 30.38 0.46 14.03
N SER A 651 29.69 0.22 15.16
CA SER A 651 30.06 0.90 16.41
C SER A 651 31.51 0.61 16.84
N ILE A 652 32.10 1.57 17.55
CA ILE A 652 33.45 1.51 18.11
C ILE A 652 33.31 1.83 19.62
N GLY A 653 33.02 0.83 20.46
CA GLY A 653 33.05 0.96 21.94
C GLY A 653 31.70 0.88 22.69
N PRO A 654 31.58 1.39 23.94
CA PRO A 654 30.44 1.15 24.85
C PRO A 654 29.11 1.79 24.41
N TYR A 655 29.08 2.41 23.23
CA TYR A 655 27.95 3.15 22.68
C TYR A 655 27.27 2.41 21.50
N GLY A 656 27.48 1.09 21.39
CA GLY A 656 26.84 0.23 20.38
C GLY A 656 25.31 0.18 20.44
N VAL A 657 24.73 -0.50 19.45
CA VAL A 657 23.28 -0.72 19.36
C VAL A 657 22.82 -1.38 20.66
N ARG A 658 21.71 -0.91 21.20
CA ARG A 658 21.08 -1.47 22.42
C ARG A 658 19.85 -2.29 22.08
N LEU A 659 19.16 -1.99 21.00
CA LEU A 659 17.92 -2.65 20.63
C LEU A 659 17.76 -2.58 19.12
N LEU A 660 17.58 -3.75 18.53
CA LEU A 660 17.27 -3.89 17.10
C LEU A 660 15.99 -4.71 16.98
N ARG A 661 14.97 -4.12 16.36
CA ARG A 661 13.70 -4.75 16.02
C ARG A 661 13.55 -4.68 14.51
N LEU A 662 13.81 -5.79 13.84
CA LEU A 662 13.91 -5.88 12.39
C LEU A 662 12.89 -6.90 11.86
N GLY A 663 12.00 -6.46 10.97
CA GLY A 663 11.05 -7.35 10.31
C GLY A 663 11.00 -7.07 8.82
N GLY A 664 10.78 -8.09 7.99
CA GLY A 664 10.64 -7.89 6.54
C GLY A 664 9.47 -6.99 6.17
N VAL A 665 8.40 -6.96 6.96
CA VAL A 665 7.28 -6.01 6.77
C VAL A 665 7.24 -5.00 7.92
N ILE A 666 7.23 -5.47 9.17
CA ILE A 666 7.04 -4.64 10.37
C ILE A 666 8.24 -4.78 11.32
N GLY A 667 8.95 -3.70 11.62
CA GLY A 667 10.04 -3.74 12.60
C GLY A 667 9.55 -4.10 14.00
N GLU A 668 8.56 -3.36 14.50
CA GLU A 668 7.89 -3.64 15.77
C GLU A 668 6.38 -3.41 15.68
N HIS A 669 5.62 -4.36 16.21
CA HIS A 669 4.18 -4.40 16.21
C HIS A 669 3.64 -4.35 17.65
N THR A 670 2.99 -3.26 18.05
CA THR A 670 2.56 -3.11 19.45
C THR A 670 1.36 -2.20 19.70
N GLY A 671 0.55 -2.53 20.71
CA GLY A 671 -0.61 -1.75 21.11
C GLY A 671 -1.92 -2.46 20.79
N SER A 672 -2.97 -2.13 21.54
CA SER A 672 -4.27 -2.80 21.45
C SER A 672 -5.02 -2.56 20.14
N THR A 673 -4.66 -1.54 19.38
CA THR A 673 -5.20 -1.28 18.03
C THR A 673 -4.30 -1.84 16.94
N ALA A 674 -3.16 -2.45 17.32
CA ALA A 674 -2.20 -2.97 16.38
C ALA A 674 -2.67 -4.32 15.83
N SER A 675 -3.00 -4.33 14.54
CA SER A 675 -3.30 -5.55 13.78
C SER A 675 -2.41 -5.67 12.55
N ALA A 676 -2.06 -6.91 12.21
CA ALA A 676 -1.37 -7.27 10.98
C ALA A 676 -2.21 -8.31 10.25
N ALA A 677 -2.61 -8.07 9.01
CA ALA A 677 -3.44 -9.01 8.24
C ALA A 677 -3.11 -9.03 6.75
N SER A 678 -2.89 -10.20 6.15
CA SER A 678 -2.40 -10.36 4.78
C SER A 678 -1.11 -9.57 4.56
N VAL A 679 -0.09 -9.86 5.37
CA VAL A 679 1.24 -9.22 5.26
C VAL A 679 2.28 -10.24 4.83
N ILE A 680 3.00 -9.93 3.77
CA ILE A 680 3.90 -10.88 3.09
C ILE A 680 5.29 -10.26 2.94
N ASN A 681 6.32 -11.02 3.29
CA ASN A 681 7.71 -10.66 2.99
C ASN A 681 8.30 -11.61 1.94
N ASP A 682 8.63 -11.09 0.76
CA ASP A 682 9.40 -11.76 -0.29
C ASP A 682 10.87 -11.30 -0.32
N GLY A 683 11.17 -10.15 0.28
CA GLY A 683 12.51 -9.57 0.30
C GLY A 683 13.50 -10.30 1.23
N GLU A 684 14.75 -10.43 0.79
CA GLU A 684 15.85 -10.95 1.61
C GLU A 684 16.13 -10.00 2.80
N ILE A 685 16.37 -10.57 3.98
CA ILE A 685 16.83 -9.84 5.16
C ILE A 685 18.25 -10.27 5.48
N LEU A 686 19.17 -9.31 5.42
CA LEU A 686 20.59 -9.52 5.66
C LEU A 686 21.08 -8.65 6.82
N VAL A 687 21.59 -9.30 7.85
CA VAL A 687 22.23 -8.64 8.99
C VAL A 687 23.71 -9.00 9.02
N THR A 688 24.59 -8.00 8.91
CA THR A 688 26.04 -8.19 8.90
C THR A 688 26.70 -7.24 9.89
N ARG A 689 27.35 -7.76 10.94
CA ARG A 689 28.02 -6.97 12.02
C ARG A 689 27.05 -6.21 12.95
N ILE A 690 26.83 -6.79 14.13
CA ILE A 690 26.18 -6.10 15.25
C ILE A 690 27.13 -6.04 16.45
N GLU A 691 27.58 -4.83 16.80
CA GLU A 691 28.30 -4.59 18.05
C GLU A 691 27.32 -4.17 19.15
N ASN A 692 27.11 -5.07 20.10
CA ASN A 692 26.11 -4.95 21.16
C ASN A 692 26.72 -4.52 22.50
N ASN A 693 26.01 -3.65 23.23
CA ASN A 693 26.28 -3.37 24.65
C ASN A 693 25.66 -4.46 25.54
N ALA A 694 26.10 -4.61 26.80
CA ALA A 694 25.70 -5.62 27.77
C ALA A 694 24.19 -5.71 28.15
N ASN A 695 23.32 -4.86 27.60
CA ASN A 695 21.86 -4.80 27.86
C ASN A 695 21.01 -4.88 26.57
N THR A 696 21.42 -5.67 25.58
CA THR A 696 20.77 -5.67 24.25
C THR A 696 19.63 -6.66 24.07
N ASP A 697 18.53 -6.18 23.51
CA ASP A 697 17.39 -6.99 23.03
C ASP A 697 17.33 -6.91 21.50
N THR A 698 17.71 -7.98 20.82
CA THR A 698 17.73 -8.07 19.35
C THR A 698 16.70 -9.08 18.87
N ALA A 699 15.69 -8.59 18.16
CA ALA A 699 14.59 -9.35 17.63
C ALA A 699 14.50 -9.17 16.11
N ILE A 700 14.75 -10.25 15.38
CA ILE A 700 14.83 -10.26 13.93
C ILE A 700 13.83 -11.30 13.41
N GLY A 701 12.81 -10.85 12.67
CA GLY A 701 11.80 -11.69 12.05
C GLY A 701 11.80 -11.56 10.53
N GLY A 702 11.43 -12.62 9.82
CA GLY A 702 11.18 -12.53 8.38
C GLY A 702 10.00 -11.62 8.03
N VAL A 703 9.02 -11.46 8.93
CA VAL A 703 7.92 -10.49 8.75
C VAL A 703 7.92 -9.43 9.86
N ILE A 704 7.95 -9.85 11.12
CA ILE A 704 7.79 -9.00 12.29
C ILE A 704 9.02 -9.14 13.20
N GLY A 705 9.72 -8.06 13.51
CA GLY A 705 10.83 -8.12 14.46
C GLY A 705 10.36 -8.47 15.88
N LEU A 706 9.57 -7.58 16.47
CA LEU A 706 8.93 -7.78 17.78
C LEU A 706 7.40 -7.64 17.69
N ALA A 707 6.67 -8.55 18.33
CA ALA A 707 5.22 -8.45 18.58
C ALA A 707 4.92 -8.41 20.09
N ALA A 708 4.31 -7.32 20.58
CA ALA A 708 4.12 -7.11 22.02
C ALA A 708 2.92 -6.20 22.38
N ASN A 709 2.56 -6.15 23.66
CA ASN A 709 1.50 -5.29 24.22
C ASN A 709 0.17 -5.35 23.43
N ASP A 710 -0.53 -6.48 23.50
CA ASP A 710 -1.86 -6.69 22.91
C ASP A 710 -1.94 -6.68 21.37
N ALA A 711 -0.78 -6.68 20.69
CA ALA A 711 -0.73 -6.85 19.24
C ALA A 711 -1.35 -8.19 18.79
N VAL A 712 -2.06 -8.17 17.67
CA VAL A 712 -2.82 -9.33 17.17
C VAL A 712 -2.05 -10.07 16.06
N ILE A 713 -1.78 -11.37 16.28
CA ILE A 713 -1.26 -12.32 15.29
C ILE A 713 -2.13 -13.58 15.36
N ASP A 714 -3.12 -13.67 14.48
CA ASP A 714 -4.14 -14.72 14.54
C ASP A 714 -4.24 -15.55 13.24
N ASN A 715 -5.01 -16.65 13.32
CA ASN A 715 -5.19 -17.57 12.21
C ASN A 715 -5.85 -16.96 10.95
N ALA A 716 -6.57 -15.85 11.08
CA ALA A 716 -7.20 -15.17 9.94
C ALA A 716 -6.25 -14.16 9.27
N SER A 717 -5.10 -13.89 9.90
CA SER A 717 -4.20 -12.81 9.56
C SER A 717 -3.30 -13.09 8.35
N ASN A 718 -3.30 -14.29 7.75
CA ASN A 718 -2.52 -14.63 6.55
C ASN A 718 -1.12 -13.97 6.51
N ILE A 719 -0.24 -14.33 7.45
CA ILE A 719 1.10 -13.75 7.58
C ILE A 719 2.13 -14.73 7.03
N GLN A 720 2.94 -14.29 6.07
CA GLN A 720 3.88 -15.18 5.36
C GLN A 720 5.26 -14.56 5.16
N ASN A 721 6.30 -15.38 5.34
CA ASN A 721 7.67 -15.04 4.95
C ASN A 721 8.17 -15.98 3.85
N ASN A 722 8.45 -15.45 2.67
CA ASN A 722 9.09 -16.12 1.55
C ASN A 722 10.58 -15.75 1.41
N GLY A 723 10.99 -14.59 1.92
CA GLY A 723 12.36 -14.10 1.85
C GLY A 723 13.30 -14.79 2.84
N ASP A 724 14.55 -15.01 2.43
CA ASP A 724 15.58 -15.58 3.30
C ASP A 724 16.00 -14.59 4.40
N LEU A 725 16.14 -15.09 5.62
CA LEU A 725 16.69 -14.38 6.78
C LEU A 725 18.12 -14.87 7.04
N THR A 726 19.11 -13.99 6.88
CA THR A 726 20.52 -14.30 7.18
C THR A 726 21.12 -13.31 8.17
N PHE A 727 21.60 -13.82 9.30
CA PHE A 727 22.40 -13.05 10.25
C PHE A 727 23.82 -13.62 10.35
N THR A 728 24.80 -12.84 9.90
CA THR A 728 26.22 -13.12 10.06
C THR A 728 26.86 -12.18 11.09
N ASN A 729 27.22 -12.73 12.24
CA ASN A 729 27.97 -12.02 13.28
C ASN A 729 29.48 -12.24 13.10
N SER A 730 30.25 -11.16 12.91
CA SER A 730 31.70 -11.23 12.61
C SER A 730 32.60 -10.49 13.61
N THR A 731 32.04 -9.94 14.70
CA THR A 731 32.77 -9.10 15.67
C THR A 731 33.04 -9.81 17.00
N THR A 732 34.16 -9.46 17.64
CA THR A 732 34.75 -10.15 18.81
C THR A 732 34.31 -9.60 20.18
N THR A 733 33.22 -8.84 20.28
CA THR A 733 32.85 -8.10 21.51
C THR A 733 31.87 -8.87 22.40
N ASN A 734 31.92 -8.61 23.71
CA ASN A 734 31.07 -9.24 24.72
C ASN A 734 29.59 -8.94 24.49
N ILE A 735 28.77 -9.98 24.31
CA ILE A 735 27.34 -9.90 23.99
C ILE A 735 26.51 -10.02 25.29
N SER A 736 25.47 -9.19 25.43
CA SER A 736 24.62 -8.98 26.62
C SER A 736 23.91 -10.19 27.24
N ALA A 737 23.36 -10.01 28.45
CA ALA A 737 22.56 -11.03 29.14
C ALA A 737 21.22 -11.46 28.48
N MET A 738 20.62 -10.67 27.56
CA MET A 738 19.23 -10.89 27.07
C MET A 738 19.09 -11.70 25.76
N GLY A 739 20.19 -11.96 25.05
CA GLY A 739 20.21 -12.89 23.91
C GLY A 739 19.73 -12.33 22.55
N TYR A 740 19.93 -13.12 21.49
CA TYR A 740 19.45 -12.85 20.13
C TYR A 740 18.25 -13.74 19.81
N SER A 741 17.20 -13.16 19.22
CA SER A 741 16.02 -13.90 18.78
C SER A 741 15.81 -13.75 17.27
N LEU A 742 15.81 -14.89 16.57
CA LEU A 742 15.62 -14.96 15.12
C LEU A 742 14.44 -15.86 14.83
N GLY A 743 13.44 -15.34 14.11
CA GLY A 743 12.29 -16.10 13.65
C GLY A 743 12.10 -15.94 12.15
N GLY A 744 11.73 -17.00 11.44
CA GLY A 744 11.36 -16.88 10.03
C GLY A 744 10.11 -16.03 9.82
N VAL A 745 9.24 -15.86 10.82
CA VAL A 745 8.14 -14.87 10.78
C VAL A 745 8.32 -13.81 11.84
N VAL A 746 8.42 -14.20 13.12
CA VAL A 746 8.47 -13.30 14.27
C VAL A 746 9.77 -13.49 15.05
N GLY A 747 10.59 -12.44 15.20
CA GLY A 747 11.82 -12.54 16.00
C GLY A 747 11.52 -12.87 17.46
N HIS A 748 10.76 -12.00 18.10
CA HIS A 748 10.28 -12.13 19.48
C HIS A 748 8.79 -11.83 19.56
N ALA A 749 8.03 -12.67 20.27
CA ALA A 749 6.64 -12.42 20.62
C ALA A 749 6.40 -12.49 22.14
N SER A 750 5.68 -11.50 22.68
CA SER A 750 5.04 -11.54 24.01
C SER A 750 3.52 -11.68 23.91
N VAL A 751 3.03 -12.11 22.75
CA VAL A 751 1.63 -12.32 22.38
C VAL A 751 1.52 -13.67 21.68
N SER A 752 0.31 -14.23 21.61
CA SER A 752 0.08 -15.50 20.90
C SER A 752 0.40 -15.36 19.41
N VAL A 753 0.95 -16.41 18.82
CA VAL A 753 1.30 -16.47 17.39
C VAL A 753 0.59 -17.65 16.77
N CYS A 754 -0.42 -17.37 15.94
CA CYS A 754 -1.27 -18.40 15.38
C CYS A 754 -1.41 -18.26 13.84
N GLY A 755 -1.31 -19.38 13.12
CA GLY A 755 -1.67 -19.49 11.70
C GLY A 755 -0.74 -18.76 10.74
N VAL A 756 0.53 -18.60 11.10
CA VAL A 756 1.54 -17.96 10.24
C VAL A 756 2.42 -18.99 9.53
N THR A 757 2.98 -18.61 8.38
CA THR A 757 3.79 -19.52 7.55
C THR A 757 5.16 -18.95 7.22
N ASN A 758 6.20 -19.78 7.37
CA ASN A 758 7.55 -19.49 6.88
C ASN A 758 7.96 -20.44 5.74
N HIS A 759 8.40 -19.84 4.64
CA HIS A 759 8.99 -20.48 3.47
C HIS A 759 10.47 -20.14 3.30
N GLY A 760 10.90 -18.94 3.73
CA GLY A 760 12.28 -18.50 3.65
C GLY A 760 13.22 -19.23 4.62
N ASN A 761 14.48 -19.39 4.26
CA ASN A 761 15.48 -19.98 5.14
C ASN A 761 15.84 -19.02 6.28
N VAL A 762 16.12 -19.57 7.46
CA VAL A 762 16.57 -18.83 8.64
C VAL A 762 17.98 -19.27 8.97
N THR A 763 18.97 -18.40 8.78
CA THR A 763 20.39 -18.73 8.94
C THR A 763 21.07 -17.80 9.93
N TYR A 764 21.64 -18.38 10.98
CA TYR A 764 22.58 -17.70 11.87
C TYR A 764 23.99 -18.26 11.70
N THR A 765 24.96 -17.38 11.48
CA THR A 765 26.39 -17.72 11.44
C THR A 765 27.21 -16.76 12.30
N ALA A 766 28.12 -17.28 13.13
CA ALA A 766 29.07 -16.46 13.88
C ALA A 766 30.54 -16.88 13.71
N ALA A 767 31.43 -15.89 13.50
CA ALA A 767 32.88 -16.06 13.46
C ALA A 767 33.53 -15.56 14.77
N LYS A 768 34.32 -16.43 15.41
CA LYS A 768 35.22 -16.28 16.57
C LYS A 768 34.83 -15.21 17.61
N SER A 769 34.41 -15.62 18.82
CA SER A 769 34.28 -14.70 19.96
C SER A 769 35.23 -15.05 21.11
N GLY A 770 36.16 -14.16 21.43
CA GLY A 770 36.85 -14.24 22.72
C GLY A 770 35.98 -13.67 23.82
N GLY A 771 35.09 -14.47 24.43
CA GLY A 771 34.21 -14.05 25.54
C GLY A 771 33.06 -15.03 25.79
N ALA A 772 32.52 -15.05 27.01
CA ALA A 772 31.27 -15.76 27.31
C ALA A 772 30.10 -15.01 26.66
N LEU A 773 29.36 -15.68 25.79
CA LEU A 773 28.30 -15.10 24.97
C LEU A 773 26.90 -15.42 25.51
N SER A 774 25.96 -14.55 25.14
CA SER A 774 24.53 -14.59 25.44
C SER A 774 23.81 -15.83 24.93
N ASN A 775 22.57 -16.05 25.40
CA ASN A 775 21.65 -17.03 24.83
C ASN A 775 21.29 -16.64 23.38
N LEU A 776 21.02 -17.63 22.54
CA LEU A 776 20.62 -17.41 21.15
C LEU A 776 19.50 -18.38 20.80
N TRP A 777 18.42 -17.83 20.27
CA TRP A 777 17.17 -18.53 20.01
C TRP A 777 16.80 -18.36 18.53
N VAL A 778 16.78 -19.47 17.80
CA VAL A 778 16.47 -19.48 16.36
C VAL A 778 15.26 -20.37 16.12
N GLY A 779 14.21 -19.81 15.52
CA GLY A 779 13.00 -20.51 15.14
C GLY A 779 12.70 -20.36 13.66
N GLY A 780 12.14 -21.39 13.03
CA GLY A 780 11.60 -21.25 11.66
C GLY A 780 10.38 -20.33 11.61
N VAL A 781 9.67 -20.13 12.72
CA VAL A 781 8.56 -19.15 12.82
C VAL A 781 8.86 -18.10 13.89
N VAL A 782 9.03 -18.51 15.15
CA VAL A 782 9.26 -17.63 16.30
C VAL A 782 10.63 -17.87 16.92
N GLY A 783 11.47 -16.83 17.05
CA GLY A 783 12.75 -16.98 17.76
C GLY A 783 12.53 -17.20 19.26
N TYR A 784 11.88 -16.24 19.90
CA TYR A 784 11.62 -16.23 21.35
C TYR A 784 10.14 -15.92 21.64
N LEU A 785 9.51 -16.75 22.47
CA LEU A 785 8.13 -16.58 22.93
C LEU A 785 8.13 -16.37 24.44
N SER A 786 7.71 -15.18 24.90
CA SER A 786 7.82 -14.75 26.30
C SER A 786 6.46 -14.59 26.99
N GLU A 787 6.51 -14.26 28.29
CA GLU A 787 5.33 -13.94 29.11
C GLU A 787 4.36 -13.00 28.38
N GLY A 788 3.07 -13.32 28.46
CA GLY A 788 1.98 -12.67 27.72
C GLY A 788 1.41 -13.54 26.59
N ALA A 789 2.23 -14.43 26.01
CA ALA A 789 1.75 -15.42 25.05
C ALA A 789 1.06 -16.60 25.74
N THR A 790 -0.09 -17.02 25.23
CA THR A 790 -0.85 -18.18 25.74
C THR A 790 -0.97 -19.31 24.73
N GLU A 791 -0.75 -19.01 23.45
CA GLU A 791 -0.95 -19.96 22.34
C GLU A 791 0.14 -19.84 21.27
N LEU A 792 0.50 -20.99 20.69
CA LEU A 792 1.38 -21.13 19.54
C LEU A 792 0.78 -22.20 18.61
N SER A 793 -0.17 -21.84 17.75
CA SER A 793 -0.97 -22.84 17.00
C SER A 793 -1.00 -22.64 15.49
N ASN A 794 -1.24 -23.72 14.75
CA ASN A 794 -1.44 -23.72 13.29
C ASN A 794 -0.27 -23.11 12.49
N ASN A 795 0.93 -23.06 13.07
CA ASN A 795 2.09 -22.45 12.44
C ASN A 795 2.82 -23.47 11.56
N THR A 796 3.25 -23.03 10.38
CA THR A 796 3.93 -23.90 9.40
C THR A 796 5.31 -23.36 9.05
N ASN A 797 6.32 -24.24 9.06
CA ASN A 797 7.64 -23.95 8.53
C ASN A 797 8.04 -24.93 7.43
N THR A 798 8.48 -24.38 6.31
CA THR A 798 9.04 -25.13 5.16
C THR A 798 10.46 -24.69 4.83
N GLY A 799 10.88 -23.52 5.29
CA GLY A 799 12.25 -23.03 5.14
C GLY A 799 13.23 -23.73 6.06
N ASN A 800 14.50 -23.85 5.66
CA ASN A 800 15.51 -24.47 6.50
C ASN A 800 15.89 -23.55 7.65
N VAL A 801 16.18 -24.12 8.82
CA VAL A 801 16.64 -23.39 10.00
C VAL A 801 18.06 -23.84 10.32
N SER A 802 19.03 -22.95 10.14
CA SER A 802 20.45 -23.26 10.24
C SER A 802 21.16 -22.38 11.26
N PHE A 803 21.97 -23.02 12.09
CA PHE A 803 22.79 -22.39 13.12
C PHE A 803 24.22 -22.92 13.03
N SER A 804 25.20 -22.02 12.93
CA SER A 804 26.62 -22.38 12.89
C SER A 804 27.50 -21.35 13.61
N VAL A 805 28.41 -21.81 14.48
CA VAL A 805 29.31 -20.93 15.27
C VAL A 805 30.72 -21.51 15.32
N SER A 806 31.76 -20.72 15.04
CA SER A 806 33.14 -21.24 15.05
C SER A 806 33.63 -21.71 16.45
N LYS A 807 34.64 -22.59 16.48
CA LYS A 807 35.25 -23.28 17.64
C LYS A 807 35.45 -22.48 18.93
N ASP A 808 35.64 -21.16 18.84
CA ASP A 808 35.95 -20.31 19.99
C ASP A 808 34.72 -19.55 20.52
N ALA A 809 33.55 -19.68 19.91
CA ALA A 809 32.34 -18.98 20.34
C ALA A 809 31.64 -19.68 21.51
N ALA A 810 31.82 -19.18 22.74
CA ALA A 810 31.29 -19.79 23.95
C ALA A 810 29.93 -19.19 24.35
N HIS A 811 28.82 -19.63 23.74
CA HIS A 811 27.46 -19.27 24.15
C HIS A 811 26.97 -20.13 25.32
N THR A 812 26.23 -19.55 26.28
CA THR A 812 25.69 -20.31 27.43
C THR A 812 24.60 -21.32 27.03
N LYS A 813 23.68 -20.94 26.12
CA LYS A 813 22.62 -21.81 25.59
C LYS A 813 22.31 -21.46 24.13
N ASN A 814 22.54 -22.42 23.24
CA ASN A 814 22.13 -22.33 21.84
C ASN A 814 20.88 -23.17 21.65
N ILE A 815 19.81 -22.57 21.11
CA ILE A 815 18.52 -23.25 21.00
C ILE A 815 17.94 -23.00 19.62
N VAL A 816 17.59 -24.08 18.93
CA VAL A 816 17.03 -24.05 17.57
C VAL A 816 15.74 -24.86 17.53
N GLY A 817 14.70 -24.31 16.89
CA GLY A 817 13.44 -25.00 16.65
C GLY A 817 12.91 -24.78 15.24
N GLY A 818 12.18 -25.76 14.69
CA GLY A 818 11.57 -25.63 13.36
C GLY A 818 10.40 -24.64 13.35
N ILE A 819 9.70 -24.48 14.48
CA ILE A 819 8.68 -23.46 14.69
C ILE A 819 9.16 -22.44 15.69
N ALA A 820 9.41 -22.84 16.94
CA ALA A 820 9.84 -21.93 18.01
C ALA A 820 11.24 -22.29 18.54
N GLY A 821 12.12 -21.29 18.66
CA GLY A 821 13.42 -21.49 19.32
C GLY A 821 13.22 -21.76 20.81
N TYR A 822 12.86 -20.73 21.58
CA TYR A 822 12.66 -20.83 23.03
C TYR A 822 11.28 -20.33 23.46
N VAL A 823 10.58 -21.16 24.23
CA VAL A 823 9.27 -20.86 24.82
C VAL A 823 9.44 -20.70 26.33
N ALA A 824 9.37 -19.44 26.79
CA ALA A 824 9.66 -18.98 28.16
C ALA A 824 8.45 -18.92 29.08
N THR A 825 7.30 -19.40 28.63
CA THR A 825 6.02 -19.29 29.32
C THR A 825 5.17 -20.52 29.01
N PRO A 826 4.28 -20.95 29.92
CA PRO A 826 3.30 -21.99 29.61
C PRO A 826 2.45 -21.58 28.39
N VAL A 827 2.47 -22.39 27.34
CA VAL A 827 1.65 -22.17 26.14
C VAL A 827 0.89 -23.40 25.73
N GLN A 828 -0.20 -23.17 24.99
CA GLN A 828 -0.93 -24.19 24.26
C GLN A 828 -0.43 -24.23 22.81
N SER A 829 0.33 -25.25 22.44
CA SER A 829 0.82 -25.43 21.08
C SER A 829 0.08 -26.54 20.35
N TYR A 830 -0.61 -26.17 19.27
CA TYR A 830 -1.48 -27.08 18.52
C TYR A 830 -1.22 -27.03 17.03
N TYR A 831 -1.27 -28.18 16.34
CA TYR A 831 -1.29 -28.25 14.87
C TYR A 831 -0.13 -27.52 14.18
N CYS A 832 1.04 -27.46 14.83
CA CYS A 832 2.23 -26.85 14.25
C CYS A 832 2.98 -27.88 13.40
N SER A 833 3.48 -27.47 12.23
CA SER A 833 4.10 -28.37 11.27
C SER A 833 5.44 -27.86 10.71
N ASN A 834 6.46 -28.72 10.73
CA ASN A 834 7.77 -28.43 10.13
C ASN A 834 8.10 -29.45 9.03
N THR A 835 8.54 -28.94 7.89
CA THR A 835 9.09 -29.73 6.76
C THR A 835 10.51 -29.27 6.39
N GLY A 836 10.95 -28.10 6.86
CA GLY A 836 12.29 -27.58 6.63
C GLY A 836 13.36 -28.34 7.40
N VAL A 837 14.58 -28.38 6.84
CA VAL A 837 15.74 -29.01 7.50
C VAL A 837 16.20 -28.12 8.66
N ILE A 838 16.44 -28.74 9.81
CA ILE A 838 16.96 -28.06 10.99
C ILE A 838 18.40 -28.50 11.24
N TYR A 839 19.30 -27.52 11.29
CA TYR A 839 20.73 -27.72 11.47
C TYR A 839 21.26 -26.91 12.65
N GLY A 840 21.74 -27.58 13.69
CA GLY A 840 22.37 -26.97 14.86
C GLY A 840 23.85 -27.33 15.00
N GLY A 841 24.74 -26.33 15.01
CA GLY A 841 26.16 -26.48 15.35
C GLY A 841 27.08 -26.79 14.15
N ASN A 842 28.39 -26.91 14.37
CA ASN A 842 29.36 -27.08 13.26
C ASN A 842 30.53 -28.06 13.51
N LYS A 843 30.30 -29.16 14.22
CA LYS A 843 31.30 -30.21 14.48
C LYS A 843 32.57 -29.74 15.22
N THR A 844 32.59 -28.53 15.78
CA THR A 844 33.71 -28.02 16.59
C THR A 844 33.46 -28.24 18.09
N LYS A 845 34.54 -28.37 18.87
CA LYS A 845 34.51 -28.73 20.29
C LYS A 845 34.27 -27.50 21.18
N HIS A 846 33.13 -27.47 21.87
CA HIS A 846 32.77 -26.45 22.84
C HIS A 846 32.68 -27.06 24.25
N PHE A 847 33.34 -26.46 25.23
CA PHE A 847 33.25 -26.89 26.64
C PHE A 847 32.24 -26.00 27.37
N GLY A 848 31.18 -26.60 27.94
CA GLY A 848 30.20 -25.88 28.77
C GLY A 848 29.11 -25.11 28.03
N CYS A 849 28.88 -25.40 26.74
CA CYS A 849 27.85 -24.76 25.92
C CYS A 849 26.80 -25.79 25.49
N SER A 850 25.55 -25.67 25.96
CA SER A 850 24.47 -26.56 25.52
C SER A 850 23.96 -26.19 24.12
N MET A 851 23.56 -27.21 23.37
CA MET A 851 22.88 -27.09 22.08
C MET A 851 21.62 -27.92 22.12
N THR A 852 20.48 -27.24 22.04
CA THR A 852 19.16 -27.87 21.99
C THR A 852 18.54 -27.66 20.63
N VAL A 853 18.14 -28.75 19.96
CA VAL A 853 17.50 -28.71 18.65
C VAL A 853 16.17 -29.46 18.71
N GLY A 854 15.10 -28.83 18.22
CA GLY A 854 13.76 -29.43 18.15
C GLY A 854 13.11 -29.29 16.78
N GLY A 855 12.44 -30.34 16.28
CA GLY A 855 11.68 -30.29 15.03
C GLY A 855 10.58 -29.23 15.02
N ILE A 856 9.96 -28.97 16.17
CA ILE A 856 8.93 -27.93 16.35
C ILE A 856 9.42 -26.90 17.36
N ILE A 857 9.77 -27.31 18.58
CA ILE A 857 10.20 -26.40 19.65
C ILE A 857 11.60 -26.78 20.13
N GLY A 858 12.54 -25.83 20.15
CA GLY A 858 13.86 -26.09 20.73
C GLY A 858 13.76 -26.35 22.24
N TYR A 859 13.32 -25.35 23.00
CA TYR A 859 13.19 -25.42 24.45
C TYR A 859 11.78 -25.03 24.92
N LEU A 860 11.22 -25.83 25.82
CA LEU A 860 9.85 -25.68 26.31
C LEU A 860 9.79 -25.61 27.84
N GLN A 861 9.16 -24.56 28.36
CA GLN A 861 8.96 -24.37 29.80
C GLN A 861 7.77 -25.16 30.37
N GLY A 862 7.84 -25.47 31.67
CA GLY A 862 6.82 -26.19 32.44
C GLY A 862 5.41 -25.62 32.28
N GLY A 863 4.40 -26.49 32.38
CA GLY A 863 2.97 -26.16 32.23
C GLY A 863 2.48 -26.05 30.78
N SER A 864 3.37 -26.22 29.80
CA SER A 864 3.01 -26.16 28.37
C SER A 864 2.36 -27.44 27.85
N VAL A 865 1.59 -27.30 26.77
CA VAL A 865 1.00 -28.38 25.99
C VAL A 865 1.52 -28.32 24.56
N VAL A 866 1.93 -29.45 23.99
CA VAL A 866 2.22 -29.61 22.56
C VAL A 866 1.37 -30.75 22.04
N ALA A 867 0.42 -30.48 21.16
CA ALA A 867 -0.43 -31.53 20.63
C ALA A 867 -0.69 -31.43 19.12
N ASN A 868 -0.86 -32.60 18.49
CA ASN A 868 -1.13 -32.72 17.06
C ASN A 868 -0.07 -32.03 16.18
N ALA A 869 1.18 -31.93 16.66
CA ALA A 869 2.27 -31.35 15.90
C ALA A 869 2.92 -32.40 14.98
N SER A 870 3.42 -31.97 13.82
CA SER A 870 4.05 -32.86 12.85
C SER A 870 5.39 -32.34 12.36
N ASN A 871 6.44 -33.16 12.47
CA ASN A 871 7.72 -32.88 11.84
C ASN A 871 8.06 -33.93 10.78
N SER A 872 8.43 -33.48 9.59
CA SER A 872 8.98 -34.32 8.52
C SER A 872 10.33 -33.81 8.00
N GLY A 873 10.75 -32.62 8.42
CA GLY A 873 12.05 -32.05 8.11
C GLY A 873 13.16 -32.70 8.95
N PRO A 874 14.29 -33.12 8.35
CA PRO A 874 15.44 -33.65 9.07
C PRO A 874 15.90 -32.72 10.20
N VAL A 875 16.16 -33.29 11.39
CA VAL A 875 16.69 -32.57 12.55
C VAL A 875 18.11 -33.03 12.81
N ARG A 876 19.04 -32.09 13.00
CA ARG A 876 20.46 -32.40 13.18
C ARG A 876 21.13 -31.51 14.21
N ASN A 877 21.82 -32.14 15.16
CA ASN A 877 22.74 -31.49 16.09
C ASN A 877 24.19 -32.00 15.89
N ASP A 878 25.03 -31.11 15.40
CA ASP A 878 26.44 -31.34 15.11
C ASP A 878 27.38 -30.79 16.19
N GLN A 879 26.87 -30.21 17.28
CA GLN A 879 27.73 -29.61 18.29
C GLN A 879 28.47 -30.68 19.10
N PHE A 880 29.79 -30.53 19.25
CA PHE A 880 30.57 -31.36 20.15
C PHE A 880 30.57 -30.73 21.55
N ASN A 881 30.10 -31.47 22.55
CA ASN A 881 30.23 -31.15 23.97
C ASN A 881 30.60 -32.39 24.79
N ASN A 882 31.43 -32.21 25.82
CA ASN A 882 31.95 -33.26 26.71
C ASN A 882 31.32 -33.23 28.13
N ALA A 883 30.35 -32.36 28.38
CA ALA A 883 29.60 -32.34 29.63
C ALA A 883 28.48 -33.41 29.65
N GLU A 884 28.16 -33.97 30.83
CA GLU A 884 27.10 -34.97 31.04
C GLU A 884 26.01 -34.48 32.01
N ASP A 885 26.08 -33.23 32.44
CA ASP A 885 25.11 -32.64 33.34
C ASP A 885 23.85 -32.18 32.58
N GLU A 886 22.71 -32.16 33.30
CA GLU A 886 21.40 -31.78 32.76
C GLU A 886 21.36 -30.35 32.19
N GLU A 887 22.27 -29.46 32.59
CA GLU A 887 22.22 -28.05 32.21
C GLU A 887 23.12 -27.71 31.01
N THR A 888 24.17 -28.49 30.76
CA THR A 888 25.17 -28.17 29.73
C THR A 888 25.33 -29.22 28.65
N SER A 889 24.51 -30.29 28.63
CA SER A 889 24.54 -31.31 27.56
C SER A 889 23.90 -30.85 26.22
N CYS A 890 24.01 -31.68 25.19
CA CYS A 890 23.33 -31.47 23.90
C CYS A 890 22.04 -32.31 23.79
N TYR A 891 20.98 -31.73 23.24
CA TYR A 891 19.65 -32.32 23.14
C TYR A 891 19.10 -32.22 21.73
N GLU A 892 18.50 -33.30 21.24
CA GLU A 892 17.84 -33.35 19.94
C GLU A 892 16.51 -34.09 20.04
N GLY A 893 15.43 -33.43 19.60
CA GLY A 893 14.10 -34.01 19.55
C GLY A 893 13.42 -33.78 18.21
N GLY A 894 12.77 -34.79 17.65
CA GLY A 894 11.98 -34.62 16.42
C GLY A 894 10.77 -33.70 16.59
N ILE A 895 10.31 -33.43 17.81
CA ILE A 895 9.27 -32.43 18.12
C ILE A 895 9.82 -31.39 19.09
N VAL A 896 10.31 -31.80 20.27
CA VAL A 896 10.83 -30.88 21.30
C VAL A 896 12.27 -31.24 21.69
N GLY A 897 13.20 -30.30 21.65
CA GLY A 897 14.58 -30.56 22.07
C GLY A 897 14.70 -30.81 23.58
N TYR A 898 14.22 -29.86 24.39
CA TYR A 898 14.32 -29.90 25.86
C TYR A 898 13.02 -29.45 26.53
N CYS A 899 12.51 -30.28 27.44
CA CYS A 899 11.33 -29.99 28.26
C CYS A 899 11.74 -29.74 29.72
N ALA A 900 11.56 -28.50 30.17
CA ALA A 900 11.84 -28.04 31.53
C ALA A 900 10.59 -28.10 32.43
N GLY A 901 10.00 -29.28 32.57
CA GLY A 901 8.82 -29.47 33.42
C GLY A 901 9.17 -29.43 34.90
N GLU A 902 8.16 -29.13 35.72
CA GLU A 902 8.22 -29.19 37.18
C GLU A 902 7.00 -29.94 37.72
N GLN A 903 7.07 -30.49 38.93
CA GLN A 903 5.97 -31.29 39.51
C GLN A 903 4.63 -30.54 39.55
N ALA A 904 4.66 -29.23 39.83
CA ALA A 904 3.47 -28.37 39.88
C ALA A 904 3.01 -27.89 38.48
N ALA A 905 3.84 -28.07 37.46
CA ALA A 905 3.65 -27.55 36.10
C ALA A 905 4.20 -28.57 35.09
N ALA A 906 3.56 -29.74 35.04
CA ALA A 906 3.96 -30.81 34.13
C ALA A 906 3.67 -30.42 32.67
N ILE A 907 4.57 -30.79 31.76
CA ILE A 907 4.40 -30.60 30.32
C ILE A 907 3.59 -31.76 29.75
N GLN A 908 2.70 -31.50 28.79
CA GLN A 908 1.98 -32.54 28.06
C GLN A 908 2.32 -32.51 26.58
N ILE A 909 2.73 -33.65 26.02
CA ILE A 909 3.01 -33.83 24.61
C ILE A 909 2.13 -34.97 24.10
N SER A 910 1.20 -34.68 23.19
CA SER A 910 0.23 -35.69 22.76
C SER A 910 -0.03 -35.71 21.26
N SER A 911 -0.30 -36.90 20.72
CA SER A 911 -0.71 -37.07 19.31
C SER A 911 0.25 -36.43 18.29
N CYS A 912 1.54 -36.30 18.65
CA CYS A 912 2.54 -35.70 17.78
C CYS A 912 3.18 -36.76 16.88
N THR A 913 3.59 -36.35 15.67
CA THR A 913 4.16 -37.25 14.66
C THR A 913 5.50 -36.73 14.17
N ASN A 914 6.56 -37.51 14.31
CA ASN A 914 7.84 -37.25 13.66
C ASN A 914 8.12 -38.31 12.60
N GLN A 915 8.26 -37.90 11.34
CA GLN A 915 8.64 -38.76 10.21
C GLN A 915 10.04 -38.43 9.67
N ALA A 916 10.73 -37.48 10.29
CA ALA A 916 12.05 -37.06 9.87
C ALA A 916 13.12 -38.11 10.22
N VAL A 917 13.98 -38.44 9.26
CA VAL A 917 15.16 -39.27 9.49
C VAL A 917 16.27 -38.39 10.11
N PRO A 918 16.82 -38.74 11.28
CA PRO A 918 18.07 -38.16 11.79
C PRO A 918 19.22 -38.52 10.82
N TYR A 919 19.52 -37.64 9.87
CA TYR A 919 20.47 -37.91 8.79
C TYR A 919 21.87 -37.35 9.11
N ASP A 920 22.89 -38.22 9.21
CA ASP A 920 24.31 -37.84 9.23
C ASP A 920 24.94 -37.94 7.82
N SER A 921 25.84 -37.01 7.53
CA SER A 921 26.67 -36.95 6.32
C SER A 921 28.08 -37.44 6.63
N GLY A 922 28.23 -38.75 6.87
CA GLY A 922 29.43 -39.56 6.63
C GLY A 922 30.82 -38.97 6.89
N SER A 923 31.03 -38.10 7.90
CA SER A 923 32.32 -37.41 8.10
C SER A 923 33.03 -37.90 9.34
N THR A 924 34.12 -38.63 9.11
CA THR A 924 35.07 -39.14 10.11
C THR A 924 35.81 -37.99 10.80
N ILE A 925 35.36 -37.56 11.97
CA ILE A 925 36.14 -36.66 12.84
C ILE A 925 36.66 -37.46 14.04
N SER A 926 37.98 -37.51 14.18
CA SER A 926 38.76 -38.40 15.04
C SER A 926 38.83 -38.03 16.53
N ASN A 927 37.87 -37.29 17.09
CA ASN A 927 38.02 -36.66 18.42
C ASN A 927 36.94 -37.08 19.43
N GLY A 928 37.12 -38.21 20.15
CA GLY A 928 36.49 -38.51 21.46
C GLY A 928 34.94 -38.55 21.55
N PRO A 929 34.35 -38.94 22.71
CA PRO A 929 32.91 -39.14 22.85
C PRO A 929 32.13 -37.81 22.88
N ARG A 930 31.10 -37.68 22.03
CA ARG A 930 30.12 -36.59 22.05
C ARG A 930 28.98 -36.97 23.00
N ARG A 931 28.73 -36.17 24.04
CA ARG A 931 27.86 -36.52 25.17
C ARG A 931 26.51 -35.78 25.08
N GLY A 932 25.48 -36.43 24.54
CA GLY A 932 24.15 -35.83 24.35
C GLY A 932 23.02 -36.85 24.25
N TYR A 933 21.78 -36.34 24.18
CA TYR A 933 20.53 -37.11 24.21
C TYR A 933 19.68 -36.86 22.95
N GLY A 934 19.29 -37.94 22.28
CA GLY A 934 18.45 -37.89 21.07
C GLY A 934 17.15 -38.66 21.23
N GLY A 935 16.02 -38.07 20.85
CA GLY A 935 14.71 -38.75 20.83
C GLY A 935 13.85 -38.40 19.63
N GLY A 936 13.06 -39.36 19.13
CA GLY A 936 12.22 -39.13 17.95
C GLY A 936 11.10 -38.11 18.19
N ILE A 937 10.68 -37.92 19.44
CA ILE A 937 9.76 -36.86 19.85
C ILE A 937 10.49 -35.85 20.74
N VAL A 938 11.17 -36.31 21.80
CA VAL A 938 11.80 -35.43 22.80
C VAL A 938 13.26 -35.80 23.08
N GLY A 939 14.17 -34.83 23.08
CA GLY A 939 15.56 -35.08 23.50
C GLY A 939 15.66 -35.35 25.01
N TYR A 940 15.23 -34.39 25.83
CA TYR A 940 15.17 -34.52 27.30
C TYR A 940 13.79 -34.10 27.83
N ALA A 941 13.22 -34.95 28.68
CA ALA A 941 11.88 -34.82 29.22
C ALA A 941 11.87 -34.93 30.75
N ARG A 942 11.69 -33.81 31.44
CA ARG A 942 11.49 -33.76 32.90
C ARG A 942 10.05 -33.39 33.24
N TYR A 943 9.42 -34.10 34.20
CA TYR A 943 8.01 -33.89 34.59
C TYR A 943 7.09 -33.70 33.37
N THR A 944 7.22 -34.61 32.39
CA THR A 944 6.54 -34.52 31.10
C THR A 944 5.73 -35.79 30.85
N GLY A 945 4.46 -35.62 30.46
CA GLY A 945 3.61 -36.69 29.95
C GLY A 945 3.65 -36.71 28.43
N ILE A 946 4.10 -37.82 27.84
CA ILE A 946 4.15 -38.04 26.39
C ILE A 946 3.15 -39.14 26.05
N SER A 947 2.14 -38.85 25.23
CA SER A 947 1.07 -39.82 24.94
C SER A 947 0.65 -39.87 23.47
N GLY A 948 0.33 -41.06 22.95
CA GLY A 948 -0.23 -41.19 21.60
C GLY A 948 0.68 -40.70 20.47
N CYS A 949 1.99 -40.55 20.70
CA CYS A 949 2.92 -39.99 19.73
C CYS A 949 3.51 -41.08 18.83
N THR A 950 3.84 -40.72 17.60
CA THR A 950 4.45 -41.62 16.63
C THR A 950 5.77 -41.05 16.11
N ALA A 951 6.82 -41.86 16.09
CA ALA A 951 8.10 -41.49 15.53
C ALA A 951 8.58 -42.56 14.55
N SER A 952 9.09 -42.12 13.40
CA SER A 952 9.76 -42.98 12.43
C SER A 952 11.05 -42.37 11.91
N GLY A 953 11.96 -43.23 11.45
CA GLY A 953 13.25 -42.84 10.90
C GLY A 953 14.41 -43.67 11.45
N ASP A 954 15.43 -43.86 10.64
CA ASP A 954 16.64 -44.59 11.04
C ASP A 954 17.63 -43.66 11.76
N TYR A 955 18.04 -44.01 12.97
CA TYR A 955 19.18 -43.39 13.63
C TYR A 955 20.48 -43.98 13.06
N ASN A 956 20.96 -43.42 11.95
CA ASN A 956 22.21 -43.82 11.30
C ASN A 956 23.29 -42.77 11.58
N GLN A 957 24.06 -42.95 12.66
CA GLN A 957 25.09 -42.01 13.10
C GLN A 957 26.49 -42.61 12.87
N SER A 958 27.04 -42.45 11.68
CA SER A 958 28.43 -42.84 11.36
C SER A 958 29.46 -41.87 11.99
N GLY A 959 29.69 -41.95 13.30
CA GLY A 959 30.69 -41.15 14.04
C GLY A 959 30.13 -40.24 15.14
N SER A 960 29.20 -40.77 15.95
CA SER A 960 28.04 -40.11 16.58
C SER A 960 28.24 -38.92 17.54
N SER A 961 27.29 -37.95 17.45
CA SER A 961 26.97 -36.82 18.37
C SER A 961 26.29 -37.16 19.69
N PHE A 962 25.77 -38.38 19.86
CA PHE A 962 24.90 -38.69 21.01
C PHE A 962 25.32 -39.96 21.74
N TYR A 963 25.16 -39.90 23.07
CA TYR A 963 25.54 -40.93 24.02
C TYR A 963 24.33 -41.76 24.47
N HIS A 964 23.12 -41.19 24.40
CA HIS A 964 21.86 -41.80 24.79
C HIS A 964 20.78 -41.56 23.72
N ILE A 965 20.16 -42.63 23.21
CA ILE A 965 19.16 -42.53 22.12
C ILE A 965 17.88 -43.31 22.48
N GLY A 966 16.71 -42.69 22.26
CA GLY A 966 15.42 -43.38 22.35
C GLY A 966 14.52 -43.12 21.15
N GLY A 967 13.72 -44.11 20.76
CA GLY A 967 12.77 -43.96 19.65
C GLY A 967 11.78 -42.81 19.85
N ILE A 968 11.33 -42.58 21.08
CA ILE A 968 10.44 -41.48 21.48
C ILE A 968 11.20 -40.43 22.30
N ALA A 969 11.90 -40.83 23.36
CA ALA A 969 12.57 -39.91 24.27
C ALA A 969 14.04 -40.29 24.52
N GLY A 970 14.96 -39.33 24.46
CA GLY A 970 16.36 -39.57 24.81
C GLY A 970 16.56 -39.86 26.31
N TRP A 971 15.99 -39.01 27.17
CA TRP A 971 16.00 -39.16 28.63
C TRP A 971 14.69 -38.70 29.25
N LEU A 972 14.10 -39.54 30.12
CA LEU A 972 12.86 -39.28 30.84
C LEU A 972 13.07 -39.28 32.37
N VAL A 973 12.74 -38.15 33.02
CA VAL A 973 12.90 -37.93 34.48
C VAL A 973 11.56 -37.51 35.11
N ASN A 974 11.08 -38.27 36.11
CA ASN A 974 9.79 -38.06 36.76
C ASN A 974 8.61 -37.84 35.78
N GLY A 975 8.61 -38.54 34.64
CA GLY A 975 7.63 -38.36 33.56
C GLY A 975 6.99 -39.69 33.13
N SER A 976 6.10 -39.63 32.15
CA SER A 976 5.39 -40.81 31.64
C SER A 976 5.39 -40.84 30.12
N ILE A 977 5.61 -42.01 29.52
CA ILE A 977 5.36 -42.27 28.09
C ILE A 977 4.25 -43.30 27.98
N SER A 978 3.13 -42.96 27.33
CA SER A 978 2.01 -43.87 27.13
C SER A 978 1.57 -43.99 25.67
N ASP A 979 1.17 -45.17 25.23
CA ASP A 979 0.50 -45.38 23.93
C ASP A 979 1.27 -44.81 22.73
N CYS A 980 2.59 -44.78 22.80
CA CYS A 980 3.46 -44.25 21.75
C CYS A 980 4.01 -45.36 20.87
N SER A 981 4.34 -45.05 19.61
CA SER A 981 4.94 -46.00 18.68
C SER A 981 6.20 -45.48 18.00
N TYR A 982 7.22 -46.34 17.89
CA TYR A 982 8.44 -46.06 17.15
C TYR A 982 8.69 -47.09 16.04
N THR A 983 9.05 -46.58 14.85
CA THR A 983 9.42 -47.40 13.69
C THR A 983 10.71 -46.94 13.03
N GLY A 984 11.78 -47.71 13.19
CA GLY A 984 13.08 -47.41 12.57
C GLY A 984 14.18 -48.35 13.04
N SER A 985 15.38 -48.18 12.53
CA SER A 985 16.59 -48.88 12.98
C SER A 985 17.51 -47.95 13.78
N ALA A 986 18.41 -48.51 14.59
CA ALA A 986 19.43 -47.74 15.30
C ALA A 986 20.79 -48.41 15.12
N MET A 987 21.68 -47.81 14.33
CA MET A 987 23.04 -48.35 14.17
C MET A 987 23.95 -47.85 15.28
N ALA A 988 24.54 -48.78 16.03
CA ALA A 988 25.51 -48.43 17.05
C ALA A 988 26.85 -48.04 16.43
N SER A 989 27.16 -46.75 16.49
CA SER A 989 28.51 -46.23 16.27
C SER A 989 29.41 -46.62 17.45
N SER A 990 30.73 -46.53 17.28
CA SER A 990 31.73 -46.82 18.30
C SER A 990 31.73 -45.87 19.51
N GLN A 991 30.62 -45.20 19.84
CA GLN A 991 30.54 -44.20 20.92
C GLN A 991 29.17 -44.13 21.63
N ILE A 992 28.18 -44.96 21.29
CA ILE A 992 26.85 -44.94 21.95
C ILE A 992 26.90 -45.64 23.31
N LYS A 993 26.33 -45.06 24.37
CA LYS A 993 26.27 -45.67 25.72
C LYS A 993 24.99 -46.46 25.95
N THR A 994 23.82 -45.87 25.65
CA THR A 994 22.53 -46.54 25.78
C THR A 994 21.63 -46.27 24.57
N ALA A 995 20.89 -47.28 24.12
CA ALA A 995 19.84 -47.09 23.13
C ALA A 995 18.60 -47.96 23.41
N GLY A 996 17.42 -47.33 23.41
CA GLY A 996 16.14 -47.98 23.66
C GLY A 996 15.15 -47.77 22.54
N GLY A 997 14.32 -48.79 22.27
CA GLY A 997 13.29 -48.69 21.23
C GLY A 997 12.23 -47.62 21.48
N ILE A 998 12.02 -47.20 22.73
CA ILE A 998 11.13 -46.09 23.12
C ILE A 998 11.90 -45.01 23.88
N VAL A 999 12.71 -45.38 24.88
CA VAL A 999 13.41 -44.42 25.74
C VAL A 999 14.89 -44.78 25.91
N GLY A 1000 15.79 -43.80 25.77
CA GLY A 1000 17.24 -44.04 25.92
C GLY A 1000 17.66 -44.25 27.37
N VAL A 1001 17.21 -43.36 28.27
CA VAL A 1001 17.39 -43.44 29.72
C VAL A 1001 16.07 -43.17 30.43
N LEU A 1002 15.62 -44.14 31.22
CA LEU A 1002 14.41 -44.09 32.03
C LEU A 1002 14.80 -43.96 33.51
N ASP A 1003 14.66 -42.75 34.07
CA ASP A 1003 15.09 -42.45 35.44
C ASP A 1003 14.04 -42.86 36.50
N ALA A 1004 14.43 -42.81 37.78
CA ALA A 1004 13.55 -43.09 38.90
C ALA A 1004 12.31 -42.17 38.90
N GLY A 1005 11.14 -42.73 39.23
CA GLY A 1005 9.88 -41.99 39.21
C GLY A 1005 9.24 -41.85 37.82
N SER A 1006 9.88 -42.38 36.77
CA SER A 1006 9.35 -42.37 35.40
C SER A 1006 8.65 -43.68 35.01
N THR A 1007 7.67 -43.59 34.12
CA THR A 1007 6.86 -44.74 33.66
C THR A 1007 6.79 -44.85 32.13
N VAL A 1008 6.75 -46.09 31.61
CA VAL A 1008 6.46 -46.38 30.19
C VAL A 1008 5.35 -47.43 30.11
N SER A 1009 4.27 -47.12 29.39
CA SER A 1009 3.11 -48.01 29.28
C SER A 1009 2.48 -48.06 27.89
N GLY A 1010 1.98 -49.22 27.44
CA GLY A 1010 1.19 -49.30 26.20
C GLY A 1010 1.96 -48.97 24.91
N CYS A 1011 3.29 -48.93 24.95
CA CYS A 1011 4.12 -48.47 23.83
C CYS A 1011 4.55 -49.61 22.91
N SER A 1012 4.80 -49.31 21.64
CA SER A 1012 5.28 -50.29 20.64
C SER A 1012 6.54 -49.83 19.92
N SER A 1013 7.54 -50.70 19.80
CA SER A 1013 8.79 -50.42 19.09
C SER A 1013 9.10 -51.49 18.04
N SER A 1014 9.38 -51.09 16.80
CA SER A 1014 9.81 -52.01 15.75
C SER A 1014 11.32 -51.96 15.48
N LEU A 1015 12.13 -51.57 16.46
CA LEU A 1015 13.59 -51.49 16.34
C LEU A 1015 14.21 -52.81 15.83
N THR A 1016 14.81 -52.81 14.63
CA THR A 1016 15.16 -54.05 13.90
C THR A 1016 16.63 -54.47 13.94
N THR A 1017 17.60 -53.56 14.08
CA THR A 1017 19.03 -53.90 14.00
C THR A 1017 19.88 -53.00 14.88
N VAL A 1018 20.78 -53.59 15.69
CA VAL A 1018 21.84 -52.93 16.45
C VAL A 1018 23.14 -53.71 16.22
N THR A 1019 24.18 -53.07 15.67
CA THR A 1019 25.49 -53.70 15.48
C THR A 1019 26.49 -53.09 16.46
N PRO A 1020 26.81 -53.72 17.60
CA PRO A 1020 27.76 -53.15 18.56
C PRO A 1020 29.16 -53.02 17.93
N ALA A 1021 29.80 -51.87 18.12
CA ALA A 1021 31.19 -51.69 17.74
C ALA A 1021 32.12 -52.52 18.65
N SER A 1022 33.23 -53.03 18.11
CA SER A 1022 34.18 -53.83 18.90
C SER A 1022 34.81 -53.01 20.04
N GLY A 1023 34.66 -53.46 21.29
CA GLY A 1023 35.41 -52.93 22.45
C GLY A 1023 34.68 -51.94 23.37
N ILE A 1024 33.35 -51.85 23.34
CA ILE A 1024 32.55 -50.95 24.21
C ILE A 1024 31.35 -51.67 24.84
N ASP A 1025 31.06 -51.37 26.10
CA ASP A 1025 29.85 -51.77 26.83
C ASP A 1025 28.66 -50.87 26.45
N CYS A 1026 28.02 -51.15 25.31
CA CYS A 1026 26.76 -50.49 24.93
C CYS A 1026 25.56 -51.24 25.53
N VAL A 1027 24.62 -50.52 26.13
CA VAL A 1027 23.41 -51.09 26.74
C VAL A 1027 22.20 -50.89 25.82
N PHE A 1028 21.54 -51.98 25.43
CA PHE A 1028 20.40 -51.97 24.50
C PHE A 1028 19.16 -52.59 25.13
N GLY A 1029 18.00 -51.96 24.90
CA GLY A 1029 16.70 -52.50 25.30
C GLY A 1029 15.65 -52.33 24.22
N GLY A 1030 14.71 -53.28 24.15
CA GLY A 1030 13.61 -53.25 23.19
C GLY A 1030 12.67 -52.08 23.47
N ILE A 1031 12.56 -51.68 24.73
CA ILE A 1031 11.81 -50.50 25.17
C ILE A 1031 12.74 -49.45 25.78
N ALA A 1032 13.54 -49.79 26.79
CA ALA A 1032 14.39 -48.84 27.51
C ALA A 1032 15.88 -49.20 27.37
N GLY A 1033 16.70 -48.25 26.91
CA GLY A 1033 18.15 -48.48 26.82
C GLY A 1033 18.80 -48.64 28.19
N LYS A 1034 18.34 -47.87 29.19
CA LYS A 1034 18.70 -48.00 30.61
C LYS A 1034 17.49 -47.68 31.45
N SER A 1035 17.21 -48.48 32.47
CA SER A 1035 16.14 -48.24 33.44
C SER A 1035 16.70 -48.19 34.87
N GLU A 1036 16.54 -47.05 35.54
CA GLU A 1036 16.99 -46.82 36.93
C GLU A 1036 16.02 -47.44 37.95
N ALA A 1037 16.52 -47.78 39.13
CA ALA A 1037 15.68 -48.31 40.20
C ALA A 1037 14.57 -47.29 40.59
N GLY A 1038 13.31 -47.74 40.59
CA GLY A 1038 12.15 -46.88 40.84
C GLY A 1038 11.43 -46.40 39.57
N SER A 1039 11.86 -46.83 38.38
CA SER A 1039 11.09 -46.69 37.15
C SER A 1039 10.19 -47.91 36.87
N THR A 1040 9.18 -47.77 36.01
CA THR A 1040 8.29 -48.88 35.62
C THR A 1040 8.09 -48.99 34.10
N ILE A 1041 8.02 -50.24 33.61
CA ILE A 1041 7.63 -50.57 32.23
C ILE A 1041 6.49 -51.60 32.28
N SER A 1042 5.38 -51.34 31.59
CA SER A 1042 4.21 -52.24 31.59
C SER A 1042 3.46 -52.25 30.26
N GLY A 1043 2.96 -53.40 29.80
CA GLY A 1043 2.12 -53.49 28.59
C GLY A 1043 2.75 -52.92 27.32
N CYS A 1044 4.07 -53.05 27.15
CA CYS A 1044 4.79 -52.56 25.97
C CYS A 1044 5.24 -53.71 25.08
N HIS A 1045 5.37 -53.46 23.77
CA HIS A 1045 5.69 -54.46 22.75
C HIS A 1045 6.92 -54.06 21.93
N TYR A 1046 7.80 -55.01 21.60
CA TYR A 1046 8.93 -54.76 20.68
C TYR A 1046 9.24 -55.96 19.78
N LYS A 1047 9.84 -55.72 18.60
CA LYS A 1047 10.26 -56.79 17.67
C LYS A 1047 11.58 -57.45 18.11
N SER A 1048 11.64 -58.78 18.08
CA SER A 1048 12.61 -59.63 18.79
C SER A 1048 14.00 -59.82 18.15
N ALA A 1049 14.42 -58.98 17.20
CA ALA A 1049 15.71 -59.14 16.53
C ALA A 1049 16.93 -58.59 17.32
N LEU A 1050 16.72 -58.01 18.51
CA LEU A 1050 17.79 -57.46 19.35
C LEU A 1050 18.54 -58.54 20.13
N ALA A 1051 19.83 -58.71 19.86
CA ALA A 1051 20.68 -59.75 20.43
C ALA A 1051 21.14 -59.51 21.89
N ILE A 1052 20.87 -58.34 22.47
CA ILE A 1052 21.22 -57.96 23.85
C ILE A 1052 20.06 -57.13 24.39
N CYS A 1053 19.36 -57.63 25.40
CA CYS A 1053 18.22 -56.93 26.03
C CYS A 1053 18.50 -56.80 27.53
N SER A 1054 18.60 -55.56 28.03
CA SER A 1054 18.85 -55.23 29.44
C SER A 1054 17.65 -54.57 30.12
N ASP A 1055 16.43 -54.80 29.62
CA ASP A 1055 15.22 -54.23 30.20
C ASP A 1055 14.91 -54.90 31.57
N THR A 1056 15.37 -54.30 32.69
CA THR A 1056 15.30 -54.95 34.03
C THR A 1056 14.04 -54.64 34.84
N ASN A 1057 13.22 -53.66 34.43
CA ASN A 1057 12.13 -53.08 35.24
C ASN A 1057 10.71 -53.37 34.71
N PHE A 1058 10.50 -54.48 33.99
CA PHE A 1058 9.17 -54.96 33.59
C PHE A 1058 8.38 -55.45 34.82
N THR A 1059 7.18 -54.91 35.06
CA THR A 1059 6.39 -55.23 36.25
C THR A 1059 5.36 -56.36 36.05
N ASP A 1060 5.12 -56.79 34.80
CA ASP A 1060 4.09 -57.76 34.42
C ASP A 1060 4.64 -59.07 33.83
N GLY A 1061 5.96 -59.26 33.77
CA GLY A 1061 6.58 -60.45 33.16
C GLY A 1061 6.36 -60.56 31.64
N GLY A 1062 5.81 -59.53 30.99
CA GLY A 1062 5.37 -59.51 29.59
C GLY A 1062 6.47 -59.26 28.56
N GLY A 1063 7.74 -59.42 28.91
CA GLY A 1063 8.86 -59.29 27.99
C GLY A 1063 9.02 -60.51 27.09
N ASN A 1064 8.00 -60.88 26.30
CA ASN A 1064 8.08 -61.69 25.08
C ASN A 1064 6.67 -62.08 24.59
N ALA A 1065 6.23 -61.54 23.46
CA ALA A 1065 5.28 -62.22 22.58
C ALA A 1065 5.66 -61.91 21.12
N PRO A 1066 6.04 -62.91 20.31
CA PRO A 1066 6.28 -62.74 18.89
C PRO A 1066 4.93 -62.74 18.17
N ASP A 1067 4.55 -61.64 17.54
CA ASP A 1067 3.55 -61.69 16.48
C ASP A 1067 4.29 -61.80 15.14
N ALA A 1068 4.01 -62.94 14.47
CA ALA A 1068 4.53 -63.34 13.17
C ALA A 1068 4.07 -62.44 12.02
#